data_AF-A0A183ARL2-F1
#
_entry.id   AF-A0A183ARL2-F1
#
_cell.length_a   1.000
_cell.length_b   1.000
_cell.length_c   1.000
_cell.angle_alpha   90.00
_cell.angle_beta   90.00
_cell.angle_gamma   90.00
#
_symmetry.space_group_name_H-M   'P 1'
#
loop_
_entity.id
_entity.type
_entity.pdbx_description
1 polymer ?
#
loop_
_entity_poly.entity_id
_entity_poly.type
_entity_poly.pdbx_seq_one_letter_code
_entity_poly.pdbx_strand_id
1 'polypeptide(L)'
;MYVHNQDWDSAARVAADHDPDSVNDVLLGQARLAFGDKEFARAEALLLRAQRPDMAVRAYREAGMWEEALRVAEAYLPNRVQELQEEFKEERLRAEESDGFRGSKILGSGTPASGNRKLTGTTESPSGESGASTNAFLLQARELESHGEYLRAVEYYLKVHPDSVNADVTDRGSLTSDVCQHAWLHAANLAVKFLPSDSAAKVAELVASRLCTIGRHSLAGELLLSVDKIQKAIDAFIAGGEWSKARRVTRELEPRLESYVEAKYKEALKSTGQAETLASVDVLSALDMYAEQGRWEKCLAAAEQLVQVATTAAGPGTAASNAKCVREHQRLHKYVAAYAASLIKDSRVYDAMLLYKKYGAPAYKQNFNIYKRIFQDITSQRSLTGPEGYSTWSALRNMLFDLHQNAIHAADIETETAEIFERMLLVAHYYATRSALMASSQDVREMTTKLSVSLLRHSDILPADKVFYEAGIQCREIGWNSMAFVFLNHYLDLVEAIENPDSSADNLDGSDFQGTDIPMEVPLPEEPYTTPEEHETIRDWILTASMDQKLDQSLPKDERGVYVAALKAPGTGLSALPCILSGYPVLRNALEFEQPNKVAIRECWNQFQHACKMTRSSECSDVKEFIQRWCGLPQIGSNQMNI
;
A
#
# COMPACT_ATOMS: atom_id res chain seq x y z
N MET A 1 -47.45 20.70 -13.08
CA MET A 1 -47.97 21.97 -13.61
C MET A 1 -47.66 23.14 -12.67
N TYR A 2 -48.11 23.12 -11.42
CA TYR A 2 -47.89 24.22 -10.46
C TYR A 2 -46.41 24.50 -10.10
N VAL A 3 -45.58 23.46 -9.92
CA VAL A 3 -44.12 23.57 -9.72
C VAL A 3 -43.42 24.28 -10.89
N HIS A 4 -43.87 24.04 -12.13
CA HIS A 4 -43.30 24.66 -13.34
C HIS A 4 -43.71 26.14 -13.47
N ASN A 5 -44.85 26.52 -12.89
CA ASN A 5 -45.33 27.90 -12.86
C ASN A 5 -44.86 28.68 -11.61
N GLN A 6 -43.98 28.09 -10.79
CA GLN A 6 -43.51 28.66 -9.52
C GLN A 6 -44.63 29.01 -8.52
N ASP A 7 -45.82 28.42 -8.68
CA ASP A 7 -46.93 28.55 -7.73
C ASP A 7 -46.81 27.45 -6.68
N TRP A 8 -45.94 27.74 -5.73
CA TRP A 8 -45.46 26.82 -4.71
C TRP A 8 -46.49 26.52 -3.61
N ASP A 9 -47.37 27.47 -3.31
CA ASP A 9 -48.44 27.32 -2.29
C ASP A 9 -49.58 26.43 -2.79
N SER A 10 -49.90 26.52 -4.08
CA SER A 10 -50.85 25.62 -4.74
C SER A 10 -50.21 24.24 -4.95
N ALA A 11 -48.93 24.18 -5.32
CA ALA A 11 -48.20 22.91 -5.46
C ALA A 11 -48.10 22.13 -4.14
N ALA A 12 -47.83 22.80 -3.01
CA ALA A 12 -47.72 22.16 -1.70
C ALA A 12 -49.08 21.66 -1.18
N ARG A 13 -50.18 22.37 -1.44
CA ARG A 13 -51.55 21.93 -1.10
C ARG A 13 -51.96 20.70 -1.90
N VAL A 14 -51.78 20.75 -3.22
CA VAL A 14 -52.12 19.63 -4.10
C VAL A 14 -51.27 18.40 -3.78
N ALA A 15 -49.98 18.58 -3.47
CA ALA A 15 -49.13 17.48 -3.02
C ALA A 15 -49.60 16.93 -1.66
N ALA A 16 -49.90 17.78 -0.67
CA ALA A 16 -50.35 17.30 0.65
C ALA A 16 -51.66 16.50 0.61
N ASP A 17 -52.60 16.88 -0.27
CA ASP A 17 -53.92 16.24 -0.35
C ASP A 17 -53.92 14.94 -1.17
N HIS A 18 -52.99 14.79 -2.13
CA HIS A 18 -53.01 13.67 -3.08
C HIS A 18 -51.76 12.78 -3.05
N ASP A 19 -50.60 13.30 -2.66
CA ASP A 19 -49.34 12.55 -2.57
C ASP A 19 -48.38 13.17 -1.53
N PRO A 20 -48.48 12.75 -0.25
CA PRO A 20 -47.68 13.31 0.84
C PRO A 20 -46.17 13.20 0.65
N ASP A 21 -45.67 12.21 -0.09
CA ASP A 21 -44.24 12.02 -0.33
C ASP A 21 -43.68 13.10 -1.28
N SER A 22 -44.49 13.53 -2.25
CA SER A 22 -44.16 14.62 -3.19
C SER A 22 -44.09 16.00 -2.52
N VAL A 23 -44.58 16.17 -1.30
CA VAL A 23 -44.48 17.44 -0.55
C VAL A 23 -43.02 17.80 -0.27
N ASN A 24 -42.17 16.80 -0.01
CA ASN A 24 -40.75 17.00 0.23
C ASN A 24 -40.04 17.54 -1.03
N ASP A 25 -40.40 17.03 -2.21
CA ASP A 25 -39.82 17.49 -3.48
C ASP A 25 -40.24 18.92 -3.82
N VAL A 26 -41.48 19.30 -3.49
CA VAL A 26 -41.96 20.68 -3.64
C VAL A 26 -41.20 21.63 -2.69
N LEU A 27 -40.96 21.23 -1.43
CA LEU A 27 -40.18 22.00 -0.45
C LEU A 27 -38.71 22.14 -0.86
N LEU A 28 -38.11 21.08 -1.43
CA LEU A 28 -36.75 21.14 -1.98
C LEU A 28 -36.66 22.09 -3.18
N GLY A 29 -37.68 22.12 -4.04
CA GLY A 29 -37.79 23.07 -5.15
C GLY A 29 -37.86 24.53 -4.67
N GLN A 30 -38.66 24.81 -3.64
CA GLN A 30 -38.75 26.13 -3.01
C GLN A 30 -37.43 26.55 -2.36
N ALA A 31 -36.76 25.63 -1.65
CA ALA A 31 -35.49 25.92 -0.98
C ALA A 31 -34.38 26.30 -1.99
N ARG A 32 -34.33 25.65 -3.16
CA ARG A 32 -33.36 25.99 -4.22
C ARG A 32 -33.54 27.41 -4.76
N LEU A 33 -34.78 27.88 -4.92
CA LEU A 33 -35.05 29.26 -5.32
C LEU A 33 -34.64 30.24 -4.22
N ALA A 34 -34.98 29.95 -2.96
CA ALA A 34 -34.59 30.78 -1.82
C ALA A 34 -33.06 30.90 -1.67
N PHE A 35 -32.28 29.85 -2.00
CA PHE A 35 -30.82 29.95 -2.08
C PHE A 35 -30.34 30.83 -3.24
N GLY A 36 -30.98 30.74 -4.41
CA GLY A 36 -30.68 31.63 -5.55
C GLY A 36 -30.89 33.11 -5.22
N ASP A 37 -31.92 33.39 -4.42
CA ASP A 37 -32.28 34.74 -3.96
C ASP A 37 -31.49 35.18 -2.70
N LYS A 38 -30.55 34.35 -2.21
CA LYS A 38 -29.75 34.57 -0.99
C LYS A 38 -30.58 34.71 0.30
N GLU A 39 -31.81 34.20 0.32
CA GLU A 39 -32.68 34.11 1.50
C GLU A 39 -32.35 32.85 2.33
N PHE A 40 -31.14 32.79 2.89
CA PHE A 40 -30.61 31.58 3.55
C PHE A 40 -31.45 31.08 4.73
N ALA A 41 -31.99 31.98 5.55
CA ALA A 41 -32.85 31.62 6.69
C ALA A 41 -34.18 30.97 6.25
N ARG A 42 -34.75 31.44 5.12
CA ARG A 42 -35.97 30.86 4.54
C ARG A 42 -35.67 29.50 3.92
N ALA A 43 -34.53 29.38 3.23
CA ALA A 43 -34.08 28.12 2.64
C ALA A 43 -33.79 27.05 3.72
N GLU A 44 -33.18 27.43 4.85
CA GLU A 44 -32.97 26.57 6.01
C GLU A 44 -34.30 26.06 6.58
N ALA A 45 -35.26 26.96 6.83
CA ALA A 45 -36.57 26.56 7.36
C ALA A 45 -37.31 25.57 6.43
N LEU A 46 -37.18 25.74 5.11
CA LEU A 46 -37.76 24.83 4.11
C LEU A 46 -37.05 23.47 4.08
N LEU A 47 -35.72 23.45 4.18
CA LEU A 47 -34.93 22.21 4.20
C LEU A 47 -35.10 21.41 5.49
N LEU A 48 -35.22 22.09 6.64
CA LEU A 48 -35.51 21.43 7.91
C LEU A 48 -36.93 20.82 7.90
N ARG A 49 -37.90 21.52 7.31
CA ARG A 49 -39.27 20.99 7.12
C ARG A 49 -39.30 19.79 6.18
N ALA A 50 -38.40 19.74 5.19
CA ALA A 50 -38.21 18.59 4.30
C ALA A 50 -37.34 17.46 4.90
N GLN A 51 -36.96 17.54 6.18
CA GLN A 51 -36.07 16.59 6.87
C GLN A 51 -34.69 16.41 6.20
N ARG A 52 -34.17 17.47 5.57
CA ARG A 52 -32.87 17.47 4.87
C ARG A 52 -31.89 18.52 5.44
N PRO A 53 -31.47 18.40 6.72
CA PRO A 53 -30.49 19.31 7.31
C PRO A 53 -29.11 19.19 6.63
N ASP A 54 -28.81 18.07 5.98
CA ASP A 54 -27.56 17.81 5.24
C ASP A 54 -27.36 18.78 4.08
N MET A 55 -28.44 19.14 3.40
CA MET A 55 -28.42 20.09 2.29
C MET A 55 -28.26 21.53 2.78
N ALA A 56 -28.74 21.85 3.99
CA ALA A 56 -28.63 23.18 4.57
C ALA A 56 -27.18 23.48 4.98
N VAL A 57 -26.52 22.51 5.64
CA VAL A 57 -25.09 22.60 5.99
C VAL A 57 -24.22 22.78 4.75
N ARG A 58 -24.50 22.02 3.68
CA ARG A 58 -23.76 22.14 2.40
C ARG A 58 -23.94 23.52 1.76
N ALA A 59 -25.16 24.05 1.77
CA ALA A 59 -25.43 25.35 1.18
C ALA A 59 -24.79 26.50 1.97
N TYR A 60 -24.77 26.44 3.31
CA TYR A 60 -24.04 27.39 4.14
C TYR A 60 -22.53 27.30 3.93
N ARG A 61 -22.00 26.09 3.73
CA ARG A 61 -20.58 25.86 3.38
C ARG A 61 -20.22 26.49 2.04
N GLU A 62 -21.01 26.25 1.00
CA GLU A 62 -20.78 26.80 -0.35
C GLU A 62 -20.92 28.34 -0.38
N ALA A 63 -21.68 28.92 0.56
CA ALA A 63 -21.80 30.37 0.74
C ALA A 63 -20.72 30.98 1.66
N GLY A 64 -19.80 30.18 2.21
CA GLY A 64 -18.74 30.64 3.12
C GLY A 64 -19.21 31.02 4.53
N MET A 65 -20.45 30.68 4.91
CA MET A 65 -21.05 30.98 6.21
C MET A 65 -20.87 29.79 7.18
N TRP A 66 -19.62 29.55 7.55
CA TRP A 66 -19.21 28.38 8.35
C TRP A 66 -19.81 28.35 9.76
N GLU A 67 -20.03 29.50 10.39
CA GLU A 67 -20.64 29.60 11.72
C GLU A 67 -22.09 29.09 11.72
N GLU A 68 -22.85 29.43 10.68
CA GLU A 68 -24.23 28.96 10.50
C GLU A 68 -24.28 27.48 10.09
N ALA A 69 -23.31 27.01 9.29
CA ALA A 69 -23.18 25.61 8.93
C ALA A 69 -22.93 24.73 10.17
N LEU A 70 -22.05 25.18 11.08
CA LEU A 70 -21.77 24.51 12.35
C LEU A 70 -22.97 24.54 13.30
N ARG A 71 -23.67 25.68 13.42
CA ARG A 71 -24.90 25.78 14.23
C ARG A 71 -25.96 24.75 13.80
N VAL A 72 -26.20 24.64 12.51
CA VAL A 72 -27.20 23.69 11.97
C VAL A 72 -26.72 22.24 12.12
N ALA A 73 -25.43 21.98 11.93
CA ALA A 73 -24.85 20.66 12.13
C ALA A 73 -24.93 20.20 13.60
N GLU A 74 -24.66 21.07 14.56
CA GLU A 74 -24.74 20.76 15.99
C GLU A 74 -26.18 20.47 16.44
N ALA A 75 -27.17 21.18 15.90
CA ALA A 75 -28.57 21.01 16.27
C ALA A 75 -29.24 19.78 15.63
N TYR A 76 -28.87 19.42 14.39
CA TYR A 76 -29.61 18.42 13.61
C TYR A 76 -28.76 17.23 13.10
N LEU A 77 -27.42 17.30 13.17
CA LEU A 77 -26.49 16.30 12.60
C LEU A 77 -25.23 16.08 13.49
N PRO A 78 -25.39 15.58 14.73
CA PRO A 78 -24.27 15.45 15.70
C PRO A 78 -23.11 14.58 15.19
N ASN A 79 -23.38 13.63 14.30
CA ASN A 79 -22.36 12.72 13.74
C ASN A 79 -21.43 13.39 12.73
N ARG A 80 -21.80 14.55 12.15
CA ARG A 80 -21.00 15.25 11.13
C ARG A 80 -20.36 16.54 11.64
N VAL A 81 -20.55 16.87 12.92
CA VAL A 81 -20.01 18.09 13.55
C VAL A 81 -18.48 18.04 13.60
N GLN A 82 -17.89 16.91 13.96
CA GLN A 82 -16.43 16.76 14.07
C GLN A 82 -15.75 16.97 12.71
N GLU A 83 -16.28 16.36 11.65
CA GLU A 83 -15.81 16.53 10.26
C GLU A 83 -15.88 18.00 9.83
N LEU A 84 -17.01 18.67 10.09
CA LEU A 84 -17.20 20.08 9.69
C LEU A 84 -16.31 21.04 10.49
N GLN A 85 -16.01 20.73 11.74
CA GLN A 85 -15.09 21.52 12.59
C GLN A 85 -13.64 21.41 12.12
N GLU A 86 -13.24 20.25 11.60
CA GLU A 86 -11.92 20.05 10.99
C GLU A 86 -11.81 20.80 9.67
N GLU A 87 -12.82 20.70 8.78
CA GLU A 87 -12.89 21.47 7.53
C GLU A 87 -12.79 22.99 7.79
N PHE A 88 -13.50 23.50 8.81
CA PHE A 88 -13.44 24.92 9.18
C PHE A 88 -12.05 25.37 9.69
N LYS A 89 -11.35 24.51 10.45
CA LYS A 89 -9.99 24.80 10.94
C LYS A 89 -8.99 24.85 9.78
N GLU A 90 -9.09 23.93 8.83
CA GLU A 90 -8.23 23.90 7.65
C GLU A 90 -8.44 25.16 6.78
N GLU A 91 -9.70 25.57 6.57
CA GLU A 91 -9.99 26.75 5.77
C GLU A 91 -9.51 28.05 6.43
N ARG A 92 -9.55 28.12 7.76
CA ARG A 92 -8.97 29.23 8.53
C ARG A 92 -7.44 29.29 8.44
N LEU A 93 -6.76 28.14 8.56
CA LEU A 93 -5.30 28.07 8.42
C LEU A 93 -4.88 28.51 7.01
N ARG A 94 -5.63 28.10 5.99
CA ARG A 94 -5.39 28.52 4.60
C ARG A 94 -5.58 30.01 4.37
N ALA A 95 -6.52 30.64 5.08
CA ALA A 95 -6.71 32.09 5.03
C ALA A 95 -5.56 32.83 5.76
N GLU A 96 -5.11 32.33 6.91
CA GLU A 96 -4.02 32.91 7.70
C GLU A 96 -2.65 32.81 6.98
N GLU A 97 -2.39 31.72 6.24
CA GLU A 97 -1.20 31.57 5.40
C GLU A 97 -1.15 32.58 4.23
N SER A 98 -2.32 33.05 3.75
CA SER A 98 -2.39 34.03 2.66
C SER A 98 -2.08 35.47 3.10
N ASP A 99 -2.30 35.80 4.38
CA ASP A 99 -2.09 37.14 4.94
C ASP A 99 -0.66 37.34 5.52
N GLY A 100 0.05 36.25 5.83
CA GLY A 100 1.42 36.28 6.38
C GLY A 100 2.51 36.84 5.47
N PHE A 101 2.24 37.01 4.16
CA PHE A 101 3.24 37.44 3.18
C PHE A 101 3.29 38.97 2.93
N ARG A 102 2.44 39.78 3.58
CA ARG A 102 2.35 41.25 3.35
C ARG A 102 3.02 42.15 4.40
N GLY A 103 3.73 41.59 5.38
CA GLY A 103 4.23 42.34 6.53
C GLY A 103 5.73 42.72 6.54
N SER A 104 6.19 43.63 5.66
CA SER A 104 7.45 44.40 5.91
C SER A 104 7.47 45.77 5.21
N LYS A 105 6.98 46.78 5.95
CA LYS A 105 7.47 48.18 6.16
C LYS A 105 8.73 48.61 5.34
N ILE A 106 8.87 49.82 4.77
CA ILE A 106 8.89 51.17 5.39
C ILE A 106 8.71 52.32 4.36
N LEU A 107 8.02 53.36 4.85
CA LEU A 107 7.82 54.77 4.47
C LEU A 107 8.72 55.49 3.43
N GLY A 108 8.08 56.39 2.67
CA GLY A 108 8.69 57.58 2.06
C GLY A 108 7.71 58.47 1.30
N SER A 109 7.18 59.49 1.97
CA SER A 109 6.25 60.54 1.50
C SER A 109 6.81 61.52 0.45
N GLY A 110 5.97 62.08 -0.42
CA GLY A 110 6.29 63.33 -1.14
C GLY A 110 5.30 63.74 -2.25
N THR A 111 4.63 64.87 -2.02
CA THR A 111 3.58 65.58 -2.79
C THR A 111 3.90 66.02 -4.24
N PRO A 112 2.87 66.48 -5.01
CA PRO A 112 2.94 66.76 -6.45
C PRO A 112 3.18 68.26 -6.77
N ALA A 113 3.73 68.58 -7.95
CA ALA A 113 3.65 69.94 -8.49
C ALA A 113 3.80 70.00 -10.03
N SER A 114 2.84 70.70 -10.65
CA SER A 114 2.77 71.18 -12.03
C SER A 114 3.99 71.95 -12.54
N GLY A 115 4.21 71.93 -13.87
CA GLY A 115 4.92 73.03 -14.54
C GLY A 115 5.41 72.82 -15.97
N ASN A 116 4.60 73.26 -16.94
CA ASN A 116 4.95 73.91 -18.24
C ASN A 116 5.75 73.22 -19.38
N ARG A 117 5.08 73.20 -20.55
CA ARG A 117 5.45 73.69 -21.92
C ARG A 117 6.89 74.23 -22.09
N LYS A 118 7.62 74.07 -23.21
CA LYS A 118 7.26 73.90 -24.64
C LYS A 118 8.56 73.57 -25.44
N LEU A 119 8.42 72.81 -26.54
CA LEU A 119 9.14 72.87 -27.84
C LEU A 119 10.67 73.08 -27.88
N THR A 120 11.40 72.14 -28.50
CA THR A 120 12.05 72.25 -29.83
C THR A 120 13.07 71.12 -30.05
N GLY A 121 13.27 70.71 -31.32
CA GLY A 121 14.56 70.19 -31.79
C GLY A 121 14.70 68.69 -32.04
N THR A 122 14.33 68.29 -33.25
CA THR A 122 14.84 67.18 -34.08
C THR A 122 16.17 66.52 -33.67
N THR A 123 16.20 65.17 -33.62
CA THR A 123 16.96 64.27 -34.53
C THR A 123 16.71 62.78 -34.18
N GLU A 124 16.12 62.05 -35.14
CA GLU A 124 16.42 60.66 -35.57
C GLU A 124 16.22 59.45 -34.62
N SER A 125 15.02 58.82 -34.72
CA SER A 125 14.68 57.41 -35.04
C SER A 125 15.30 56.20 -34.28
N PRO A 126 14.69 54.98 -34.34
CA PRO A 126 13.26 54.62 -34.34
C PRO A 126 12.96 53.37 -33.46
N SER A 127 11.92 53.38 -32.62
CA SER A 127 11.34 52.12 -32.09
C SER A 127 10.00 52.35 -31.42
N GLY A 128 8.91 52.07 -32.14
CA GLY A 128 7.56 52.12 -31.58
C GLY A 128 6.46 51.89 -32.62
N GLU A 129 6.38 50.69 -33.21
CA GLU A 129 5.35 50.37 -34.24
C GLU A 129 4.63 49.01 -34.08
N SER A 130 4.84 48.24 -33.01
CA SER A 130 4.27 46.88 -32.98
C SER A 130 2.75 46.83 -32.75
N GLY A 131 2.18 47.73 -31.93
CA GLY A 131 0.76 47.72 -31.57
C GLY A 131 -0.21 48.20 -32.67
N ALA A 132 0.28 48.92 -33.68
CA ALA A 132 -0.52 49.34 -34.83
C ALA A 132 -0.61 48.25 -35.92
N SER A 133 0.32 47.29 -35.92
CA SER A 133 0.49 46.33 -37.03
C SER A 133 -0.59 45.25 -37.08
N THR A 134 -1.09 44.75 -35.94
CA THR A 134 -2.09 43.67 -35.88
C THR A 134 -3.44 44.10 -36.42
N ASN A 135 -3.91 45.27 -36.00
CA ASN A 135 -5.12 45.89 -36.53
C ASN A 135 -4.94 46.30 -38.00
N ALA A 136 -3.73 46.71 -38.42
CA ALA A 136 -3.43 46.99 -39.82
C ALA A 136 -3.52 45.72 -40.68
N PHE A 137 -3.02 44.57 -40.22
CA PHE A 137 -3.13 43.30 -40.95
C PHE A 137 -4.59 42.83 -41.07
N LEU A 138 -5.42 43.00 -40.03
CA LEU A 138 -6.84 42.64 -40.08
C LEU A 138 -7.66 43.54 -41.01
N LEU A 139 -7.40 44.86 -40.98
CA LEU A 139 -8.06 45.83 -41.87
C LEU A 139 -7.67 45.58 -43.33
N GLN A 140 -6.38 45.36 -43.59
CA GLN A 140 -5.86 45.07 -44.92
C GLN A 140 -6.40 43.73 -45.46
N ALA A 141 -6.52 42.71 -44.62
CA ALA A 141 -7.12 41.43 -45.02
C ALA A 141 -8.60 41.58 -45.41
N ARG A 142 -9.37 42.41 -44.68
CA ARG A 142 -10.79 42.67 -44.98
C ARG A 142 -10.99 43.49 -46.25
N GLU A 143 -10.07 44.42 -46.54
CA GLU A 143 -10.06 45.15 -47.81
C GLU A 143 -9.77 44.19 -48.97
N LEU A 144 -8.78 43.30 -48.85
CA LEU A 144 -8.48 42.32 -49.90
C LEU A 144 -9.63 41.32 -50.11
N GLU A 145 -10.39 40.99 -49.05
CA GLU A 145 -11.61 40.19 -49.14
C GLU A 145 -12.71 40.90 -49.96
N SER A 146 -12.92 42.20 -49.76
CA SER A 146 -13.92 42.96 -50.55
C SER A 146 -13.55 43.10 -52.03
N HIS A 147 -12.26 43.01 -52.34
CA HIS A 147 -11.74 43.01 -53.71
C HIS A 147 -11.68 41.61 -54.35
N GLY A 148 -12.04 40.55 -53.62
CA GLY A 148 -12.06 39.17 -54.13
C GLY A 148 -10.68 38.49 -54.20
N GLU A 149 -9.64 39.08 -53.61
CA GLU A 149 -8.28 38.53 -53.58
C GLU A 149 -8.07 37.60 -52.37
N TYR A 150 -8.78 36.46 -52.37
CA TYR A 150 -8.89 35.57 -51.21
C TYR A 150 -7.55 34.93 -50.77
N LEU A 151 -6.65 34.57 -51.69
CA LEU A 151 -5.33 34.00 -51.34
C LEU A 151 -4.50 34.96 -50.47
N ARG A 152 -4.41 36.23 -50.90
CA ARG A 152 -3.64 37.25 -50.20
C ARG A 152 -4.31 37.63 -48.89
N ALA A 153 -5.64 37.70 -48.86
CA ALA A 153 -6.38 37.92 -47.62
C ALA A 153 -6.06 36.85 -46.55
N VAL A 154 -6.02 35.56 -46.95
CA VAL A 154 -5.61 34.45 -46.05
C VAL A 154 -4.19 34.64 -45.53
N GLU A 155 -3.23 34.98 -46.38
CA GLU A 155 -1.84 35.22 -45.95
C GLU A 155 -1.72 36.35 -44.92
N TYR A 156 -2.52 37.42 -45.07
CA TYR A 156 -2.55 38.53 -44.10
C TYR A 156 -3.20 38.12 -42.78
N TYR A 157 -4.29 37.34 -42.80
CA TYR A 157 -4.86 36.78 -41.57
C TYR A 157 -3.91 35.80 -40.86
N LEU A 158 -3.09 35.06 -41.60
CA LEU A 158 -2.06 34.17 -41.04
C LEU A 158 -0.83 34.91 -40.51
N LYS A 159 -0.63 36.21 -40.78
CA LYS A 159 0.48 36.98 -40.20
C LYS A 159 0.21 37.43 -38.76
N VAL A 160 -1.03 37.30 -38.28
CA VAL A 160 -1.41 37.62 -36.91
C VAL A 160 -0.78 36.59 -35.95
N HIS A 161 0.06 37.04 -35.00
CA HIS A 161 0.77 36.21 -34.03
C HIS A 161 0.53 36.66 -32.58
N PRO A 162 0.47 35.71 -31.61
CA PRO A 162 0.28 36.04 -30.19
C PRO A 162 1.44 36.86 -29.59
N ASP A 163 2.67 36.67 -30.06
CA ASP A 163 3.87 37.38 -29.55
C ASP A 163 4.02 38.84 -30.04
N SER A 164 3.05 39.36 -30.81
CA SER A 164 3.04 40.76 -31.24
C SER A 164 2.56 41.74 -30.14
N VAL A 165 2.22 41.21 -28.96
CA VAL A 165 1.67 41.95 -27.83
C VAL A 165 2.45 41.59 -26.56
N ASN A 166 3.33 42.47 -26.10
CA ASN A 166 3.78 42.51 -24.71
C ASN A 166 3.21 43.80 -24.09
N ALA A 167 2.30 43.65 -23.13
CA ALA A 167 2.59 43.48 -21.71
C ALA A 167 2.67 44.85 -21.04
N ASP A 168 1.50 45.45 -20.88
CA ASP A 168 1.21 46.32 -19.75
C ASP A 168 -0.31 46.43 -19.60
N VAL A 169 -0.75 46.57 -18.35
CA VAL A 169 -2.13 46.66 -17.86
C VAL A 169 -2.73 45.32 -17.44
N THR A 170 -2.51 45.08 -16.16
CA THR A 170 -3.33 44.36 -15.19
C THR A 170 -4.84 44.55 -15.39
N ASP A 171 -5.45 43.73 -16.24
CA ASP A 171 -6.85 43.29 -16.07
C ASP A 171 -7.07 42.00 -16.87
N ARG A 172 -7.34 40.88 -16.17
CA ARG A 172 -7.49 39.56 -16.78
C ARG A 172 -8.87 39.45 -17.44
N GLY A 173 -8.91 39.60 -18.77
CA GLY A 173 -10.10 39.33 -19.60
C GLY A 173 -9.78 38.99 -21.06
N SER A 174 -9.63 37.70 -21.38
CA SER A 174 -10.02 37.04 -22.65
C SER A 174 -9.98 37.80 -24.00
N LEU A 175 -8.91 38.50 -24.39
CA LEU A 175 -8.95 39.24 -25.68
C LEU A 175 -7.71 39.25 -26.60
N THR A 176 -6.67 38.43 -26.37
CA THR A 176 -5.55 38.32 -27.34
C THR A 176 -5.46 36.94 -28.01
N SER A 177 -5.75 35.87 -27.28
CA SER A 177 -5.93 34.51 -27.83
C SER A 177 -7.16 34.40 -28.74
N ASP A 178 -8.27 35.02 -28.35
CA ASP A 178 -9.56 34.88 -29.05
C ASP A 178 -9.58 35.65 -30.38
N VAL A 179 -8.88 36.78 -30.45
CA VAL A 179 -8.72 37.55 -31.71
C VAL A 179 -7.86 36.78 -32.71
N CYS A 180 -6.76 36.17 -32.26
CA CYS A 180 -5.94 35.30 -33.11
C CYS A 180 -6.75 34.08 -33.57
N GLN A 181 -7.51 33.45 -32.67
CA GLN A 181 -8.41 32.35 -32.98
C GLN A 181 -9.43 32.74 -34.06
N HIS A 182 -10.12 33.88 -33.90
CA HIS A 182 -11.10 34.35 -34.88
C HIS A 182 -10.46 34.66 -36.23
N ALA A 183 -9.30 35.33 -36.26
CA ALA A 183 -8.58 35.64 -37.49
C ALA A 183 -8.15 34.37 -38.24
N TRP A 184 -7.61 33.39 -37.54
CA TRP A 184 -7.13 32.15 -38.15
C TRP A 184 -8.28 31.23 -38.60
N LEU A 185 -9.36 31.14 -37.83
CA LEU A 185 -10.58 30.42 -38.25
C LEU A 185 -11.23 31.09 -39.46
N HIS A 186 -11.25 32.42 -39.50
CA HIS A 186 -11.74 33.17 -40.66
C HIS A 186 -10.86 32.89 -41.89
N ALA A 187 -9.54 32.89 -41.73
CA ALA A 187 -8.60 32.53 -42.80
C ALA A 187 -8.86 31.11 -43.33
N ALA A 188 -9.07 30.14 -42.43
CA ALA A 188 -9.34 28.76 -42.80
C ALA A 188 -10.69 28.61 -43.51
N ASN A 189 -11.74 29.30 -43.06
CA ASN A 189 -13.05 29.30 -43.70
C ASN A 189 -13.01 29.94 -45.09
N LEU A 190 -12.27 31.04 -45.26
CA LEU A 190 -12.05 31.68 -46.55
C LEU A 190 -11.30 30.73 -47.50
N ALA A 191 -10.31 30.02 -46.96
CA ALA A 191 -9.54 29.03 -47.70
C ALA A 191 -10.40 27.87 -48.18
N VAL A 192 -11.23 27.29 -47.31
CA VAL A 192 -12.13 26.18 -47.67
C VAL A 192 -13.20 26.60 -48.70
N LYS A 193 -13.68 27.84 -48.64
CA LYS A 193 -14.74 28.33 -49.54
C LYS A 193 -14.24 28.76 -50.93
N PHE A 194 -13.07 29.39 -51.01
CA PHE A 194 -12.65 30.12 -52.20
C PHE A 194 -11.32 29.64 -52.81
N LEU A 195 -10.58 28.75 -52.15
CA LEU A 195 -9.31 28.23 -52.65
C LEU A 195 -9.43 26.79 -53.15
N PRO A 196 -8.54 26.34 -54.07
CA PRO A 196 -8.39 24.94 -54.42
C PRO A 196 -8.19 24.04 -53.19
N SER A 197 -8.69 22.81 -53.25
CA SER A 197 -8.63 21.81 -52.16
C SER A 197 -7.24 21.66 -51.56
N ASP A 198 -6.20 21.66 -52.40
CA ASP A 198 -4.81 21.45 -51.99
C ASP A 198 -4.23 22.64 -51.19
N SER A 199 -4.61 23.86 -51.57
CA SER A 199 -4.24 25.08 -50.84
C SER A 199 -5.06 25.24 -49.56
N ALA A 200 -6.35 24.92 -49.60
CA ALA A 200 -7.21 24.93 -48.42
C ALA A 200 -6.69 23.95 -47.35
N ALA A 201 -6.22 22.78 -47.78
CA ALA A 201 -5.67 21.79 -46.86
C ALA A 201 -4.40 22.24 -46.14
N LYS A 202 -3.46 22.86 -46.88
CA LYS A 202 -2.22 23.40 -46.30
C LYS A 202 -2.50 24.54 -45.32
N VAL A 203 -3.43 25.44 -45.66
CA VAL A 203 -3.83 26.54 -44.77
C VAL A 203 -4.48 25.98 -43.50
N ALA A 204 -5.38 25.01 -43.61
CA ALA A 204 -6.02 24.38 -42.47
C ALA A 204 -5.04 23.66 -41.54
N GLU A 205 -4.05 22.94 -42.09
CA GLU A 205 -2.99 22.29 -41.28
C GLU A 205 -2.14 23.31 -40.52
N LEU A 206 -1.75 24.41 -41.18
CA LEU A 206 -0.99 25.50 -40.55
C LEU A 206 -1.82 26.18 -39.45
N VAL A 207 -3.08 26.49 -39.72
CA VAL A 207 -4.00 27.06 -38.71
C VAL A 207 -4.20 26.10 -37.54
N ALA A 208 -4.42 24.81 -37.80
CA ALA A 208 -4.59 23.82 -36.74
C ALA A 208 -3.35 23.68 -35.86
N SER A 209 -2.14 23.69 -36.44
CA SER A 209 -0.89 23.68 -35.66
C SER A 209 -0.79 24.89 -34.72
N ARG A 210 -1.19 26.08 -35.18
CA ARG A 210 -1.18 27.31 -34.39
C ARG A 210 -2.27 27.32 -33.33
N LEU A 211 -3.46 26.80 -33.63
CA LEU A 211 -4.52 26.63 -32.65
C LEU A 211 -4.10 25.67 -31.53
N CYS A 212 -3.34 24.62 -31.85
CA CYS A 212 -2.73 23.75 -30.84
C CYS A 212 -1.71 24.49 -29.97
N THR A 213 -0.92 25.43 -30.51
CA THR A 213 0.02 26.24 -29.69
C THR A 213 -0.70 27.18 -28.71
N ILE A 214 -1.94 27.58 -29.01
CA ILE A 214 -2.77 28.42 -28.13
C ILE A 214 -3.63 27.57 -27.15
N GLY A 215 -3.53 26.24 -27.22
CA GLY A 215 -4.33 25.33 -26.37
C GLY A 215 -5.78 25.15 -26.84
N ARG A 216 -6.12 25.58 -28.07
CA ARG A 216 -7.46 25.46 -28.66
C ARG A 216 -7.58 24.19 -29.51
N HIS A 217 -7.41 23.05 -28.87
CA HIS A 217 -7.29 21.74 -29.52
C HIS A 217 -8.59 21.22 -30.15
N SER A 218 -9.76 21.53 -29.58
CA SER A 218 -11.07 21.15 -30.15
C SER A 218 -11.28 21.70 -31.54
N LEU A 219 -11.04 23.01 -31.68
CA LEU A 219 -11.24 23.75 -32.92
C LEU A 219 -10.21 23.35 -33.97
N ALA A 220 -8.97 23.07 -33.54
CA ALA A 220 -7.93 22.53 -34.41
C ALA A 220 -8.35 21.15 -34.98
N GLY A 221 -8.89 20.27 -34.15
CA GLY A 221 -9.38 18.95 -34.57
C GLY A 221 -10.57 19.05 -35.53
N GLU A 222 -11.57 19.89 -35.24
CA GLU A 222 -12.73 20.10 -36.12
C GLU A 222 -12.33 20.67 -37.48
N LEU A 223 -11.38 21.60 -37.51
CA LEU A 223 -10.86 22.15 -38.77
C LEU A 223 -10.14 21.08 -39.60
N LEU A 224 -9.32 20.24 -38.97
CA LEU A 224 -8.63 19.14 -39.65
C LEU A 224 -9.59 18.07 -40.19
N LEU A 225 -10.72 17.83 -39.51
CA LEU A 225 -11.79 16.97 -40.01
C LEU A 225 -12.47 17.54 -41.26
N SER A 226 -12.67 18.87 -41.32
CA SER A 226 -13.28 19.50 -42.50
C SER A 226 -12.44 19.36 -43.78
N VAL A 227 -11.16 19.00 -43.63
CA VAL A 227 -10.17 18.83 -44.70
C VAL A 227 -9.82 17.35 -44.92
N ASP A 228 -10.54 16.43 -44.28
CA ASP A 228 -10.33 14.98 -44.40
C ASP A 228 -8.94 14.50 -43.93
N LYS A 229 -8.33 15.23 -42.98
CA LYS A 229 -7.06 14.85 -42.32
C LYS A 229 -7.33 14.18 -40.97
N ILE A 230 -7.94 13.01 -41.02
CA ILE A 230 -8.46 12.28 -39.84
C ILE A 230 -7.37 11.97 -38.81
N GLN A 231 -6.20 11.45 -39.22
CA GLN A 231 -5.08 11.14 -38.31
C GLN A 231 -4.61 12.37 -37.51
N LYS A 232 -4.36 13.50 -38.19
CA LYS A 232 -3.92 14.74 -37.54
C LYS A 232 -5.01 15.33 -36.62
N ALA A 233 -6.28 15.18 -37.00
CA ALA A 233 -7.40 15.61 -36.16
C ALA A 233 -7.45 14.81 -34.84
N ILE A 234 -7.24 13.49 -34.91
CA ILE A 234 -7.15 12.61 -33.74
C ILE A 234 -5.98 13.02 -32.84
N ASP A 235 -4.79 13.25 -33.40
CA ASP A 235 -3.63 13.71 -32.63
C ASP A 235 -3.89 15.08 -31.95
N ALA A 236 -4.60 16.00 -32.62
CA ALA A 236 -5.00 17.27 -32.05
C ALA A 236 -5.98 17.10 -30.88
N PHE A 237 -7.00 16.23 -31.00
CA PHE A 237 -7.91 15.92 -29.88
C PHE A 237 -7.20 15.22 -28.71
N ILE A 238 -6.23 14.34 -28.99
CA ILE A 238 -5.39 13.68 -27.98
C ILE A 238 -4.56 14.72 -27.22
N ALA A 239 -3.90 15.64 -27.94
CA ALA A 239 -3.12 16.72 -27.33
C ALA A 239 -3.98 17.64 -26.43
N GLY A 240 -5.26 17.81 -26.78
CA GLY A 240 -6.23 18.57 -25.98
C GLY A 240 -6.89 17.82 -24.82
N GLY A 241 -6.59 16.54 -24.62
CA GLY A 241 -7.28 15.72 -23.63
C GLY A 241 -8.75 15.43 -23.94
N GLU A 242 -9.21 15.69 -25.16
CA GLU A 242 -10.60 15.48 -25.61
C GLU A 242 -10.81 14.03 -26.13
N TRP A 243 -10.57 13.06 -25.25
CA TRP A 243 -10.57 11.63 -25.58
C TRP A 243 -11.92 11.11 -26.11
N SER A 244 -13.03 11.66 -25.63
CA SER A 244 -14.38 11.29 -26.08
C SER A 244 -14.62 11.64 -27.55
N LYS A 245 -14.17 12.82 -27.99
CA LYS A 245 -14.24 13.22 -29.40
C LYS A 245 -13.29 12.40 -30.26
N ALA A 246 -12.06 12.17 -29.79
CA ALA A 246 -11.08 11.33 -30.49
C ALA A 246 -11.63 9.91 -30.75
N ARG A 247 -12.24 9.26 -29.74
CA ARG A 247 -12.84 7.92 -29.89
C ARG A 247 -14.04 7.91 -30.82
N ARG A 248 -14.91 8.93 -30.75
CA ARG A 248 -16.07 9.05 -31.65
C ARG A 248 -15.63 9.16 -33.11
N VAL A 249 -14.70 10.08 -33.38
CA VAL A 249 -14.13 10.30 -34.72
C VAL A 249 -13.48 9.03 -35.26
N THR A 250 -12.71 8.33 -34.42
CA THR A 250 -12.05 7.08 -34.79
C THR A 250 -13.06 5.98 -35.14
N ARG A 251 -14.12 5.83 -34.34
CA ARG A 251 -15.16 4.83 -34.58
C ARG A 251 -15.98 5.10 -35.84
N GLU A 252 -16.25 6.38 -36.13
CA GLU A 252 -17.10 6.79 -37.25
C GLU A 252 -16.34 6.86 -38.58
N LEU A 253 -15.09 7.33 -38.58
CA LEU A 253 -14.34 7.63 -39.81
C LEU A 253 -13.22 6.64 -40.11
N GLU A 254 -12.46 6.18 -39.10
CA GLU A 254 -11.31 5.29 -39.32
C GLU A 254 -11.07 4.30 -38.17
N PRO A 255 -11.80 3.17 -38.13
CA PRO A 255 -11.72 2.19 -37.03
C PRO A 255 -10.33 1.56 -36.83
N ARG A 256 -9.46 1.61 -37.85
CA ARG A 256 -8.09 1.07 -37.77
C ARG A 256 -7.20 1.82 -36.78
N LEU A 257 -7.53 3.09 -36.47
CA LEU A 257 -6.77 3.91 -35.53
C LEU A 257 -7.24 3.76 -34.08
N GLU A 258 -8.25 2.92 -33.81
CA GLU A 258 -8.80 2.72 -32.46
C GLU A 258 -7.72 2.22 -31.49
N SER A 259 -6.91 1.25 -31.91
CA SER A 259 -5.79 0.75 -31.12
C SER A 259 -4.72 1.82 -30.83
N TYR A 260 -4.54 2.77 -31.73
CA TYR A 260 -3.58 3.87 -31.55
C TYR A 260 -4.08 4.89 -30.51
N VAL A 261 -5.36 5.28 -30.59
CA VAL A 261 -5.97 6.18 -29.61
C VAL A 261 -5.99 5.55 -28.22
N GLU A 262 -6.31 4.26 -28.13
CA GLU A 262 -6.29 3.53 -26.86
C GLU A 262 -4.87 3.44 -26.26
N ALA A 263 -3.85 3.18 -27.08
CA ALA A 263 -2.46 3.19 -26.61
C ALA A 263 -2.04 4.56 -26.07
N LYS A 264 -2.36 5.64 -26.80
CA LYS A 264 -2.08 7.02 -26.38
C LYS A 264 -2.86 7.42 -25.14
N TYR A 265 -4.10 6.95 -25.00
CA TYR A 265 -4.91 7.17 -23.80
C TYR A 265 -4.30 6.49 -22.57
N LYS A 266 -3.81 5.25 -22.72
CA LYS A 266 -3.12 4.54 -21.64
C LYS A 266 -1.84 5.26 -21.22
N GLU A 267 -1.03 5.74 -22.16
CA GLU A 267 0.17 6.54 -21.87
C GLU A 267 -0.17 7.82 -21.10
N ALA A 268 -1.21 8.55 -21.53
CA ALA A 268 -1.67 9.75 -20.86
C ALA A 268 -2.19 9.46 -19.44
N LEU A 269 -2.95 8.39 -19.24
CA LEU A 269 -3.43 7.97 -17.93
C LEU A 269 -2.29 7.59 -16.98
N LYS A 270 -1.24 6.93 -17.50
CA LYS A 270 -0.02 6.64 -16.73
C LYS A 270 0.71 7.92 -16.32
N SER A 271 0.86 8.89 -17.23
CA SER A 271 1.53 10.17 -16.94
C SER A 271 0.75 11.07 -15.97
N THR A 272 -0.59 10.99 -15.98
CA THR A 272 -1.46 11.79 -15.10
C THR A 272 -1.71 11.12 -13.75
N GLY A 273 -1.33 9.85 -13.58
CA GLY A 273 -1.47 9.09 -12.35
C GLY A 273 -2.91 8.70 -11.99
N GLN A 274 -3.86 8.76 -12.93
CA GLN A 274 -5.26 8.45 -12.67
C GLN A 274 -5.52 6.92 -12.71
N ALA A 275 -5.31 6.25 -11.57
CA ALA A 275 -5.39 4.78 -11.50
C ALA A 275 -6.81 4.22 -11.56
N GLU A 276 -7.79 4.97 -11.08
CA GLU A 276 -9.18 4.53 -11.02
C GLU A 276 -9.82 4.48 -12.42
N THR A 277 -9.56 5.49 -13.25
CA THR A 277 -10.02 5.52 -14.64
C THR A 277 -9.28 4.48 -15.50
N LEU A 278 -7.98 4.29 -15.24
CA LEU A 278 -7.20 3.25 -15.92
C LEU A 278 -7.71 1.84 -15.59
N ALA A 279 -8.12 1.58 -14.35
CA ALA A 279 -8.65 0.27 -13.95
C ALA A 279 -9.90 -0.14 -14.75
N SER A 280 -10.71 0.83 -15.18
CA SER A 280 -11.90 0.55 -16.00
C SER A 280 -11.57 0.12 -17.44
N VAL A 281 -10.40 0.51 -17.97
CA VAL A 281 -9.98 0.25 -19.35
C VAL A 281 -8.98 -0.90 -19.42
N ASP A 282 -8.03 -0.91 -18.49
CA ASP A 282 -6.95 -1.89 -18.41
C ASP A 282 -6.55 -2.12 -16.95
N VAL A 283 -7.19 -3.12 -16.34
CA VAL A 283 -6.93 -3.51 -14.96
C VAL A 283 -5.44 -3.82 -14.74
N LEU A 284 -4.74 -4.40 -15.72
CA LEU A 284 -3.34 -4.80 -15.56
C LEU A 284 -2.40 -3.60 -15.46
N SER A 285 -2.55 -2.65 -16.39
CA SER A 285 -1.78 -1.40 -16.32
C SER A 285 -2.13 -0.58 -15.06
N ALA A 286 -3.37 -0.68 -14.56
CA ALA A 286 -3.78 -0.05 -13.32
C ALA A 286 -3.15 -0.69 -12.08
N LEU A 287 -2.97 -2.02 -12.05
CA LEU A 287 -2.29 -2.71 -10.94
C LEU A 287 -0.85 -2.24 -10.77
N ASP A 288 -0.09 -2.17 -11.87
CA ASP A 288 1.29 -1.65 -11.82
C ASP A 288 1.32 -0.22 -11.29
N MET A 289 0.37 0.62 -11.73
CA MET A 289 0.29 2.00 -11.25
C MET A 289 -0.15 2.12 -9.78
N TYR A 290 -1.05 1.26 -9.30
CA TYR A 290 -1.41 1.23 -7.87
C TYR A 290 -0.21 0.82 -7.01
N ALA A 291 0.59 -0.15 -7.47
CA ALA A 291 1.80 -0.57 -6.78
C ALA A 291 2.86 0.56 -6.74
N GLU A 292 3.09 1.25 -7.86
CA GLU A 292 4.03 2.39 -7.93
C GLU A 292 3.60 3.57 -7.04
N GLN A 293 2.29 3.81 -6.92
CA GLN A 293 1.73 4.85 -6.04
C GLN A 293 1.67 4.44 -4.56
N GLY A 294 2.10 3.23 -4.20
CA GLY A 294 2.00 2.69 -2.83
C GLY A 294 0.57 2.40 -2.36
N ARG A 295 -0.41 2.38 -3.27
CA ARG A 295 -1.83 2.10 -2.98
C ARG A 295 -2.08 0.59 -2.98
N TRP A 296 -1.38 -0.12 -2.10
CA TRP A 296 -1.34 -1.59 -2.08
C TRP A 296 -2.69 -2.25 -1.81
N GLU A 297 -3.52 -1.69 -0.94
CA GLU A 297 -4.84 -2.25 -0.62
C GLU A 297 -5.75 -2.31 -1.86
N LYS A 298 -5.81 -1.22 -2.63
CA LYS A 298 -6.57 -1.16 -3.90
C LYS A 298 -5.95 -2.09 -4.95
N CYS A 299 -4.62 -2.15 -5.02
CA CYS A 299 -3.91 -3.07 -5.92
C CYS A 299 -4.29 -4.53 -5.65
N LEU A 300 -4.20 -4.96 -4.39
CA LEU A 300 -4.48 -6.34 -4.01
C LEU A 300 -5.96 -6.69 -4.16
N ALA A 301 -6.88 -5.77 -3.82
CA ALA A 301 -8.30 -5.97 -4.05
C ALA A 301 -8.64 -6.13 -5.54
N ALA A 302 -8.04 -5.32 -6.41
CA ALA A 302 -8.23 -5.46 -7.86
C ALA A 302 -7.62 -6.77 -8.40
N ALA A 303 -6.46 -7.19 -7.90
CA ALA A 303 -5.85 -8.46 -8.28
C ALA A 303 -6.67 -9.67 -7.78
N GLU A 304 -7.23 -9.58 -6.58
CA GLU A 304 -8.13 -10.60 -6.01
C GLU A 304 -9.43 -10.72 -6.83
N GLN A 305 -10.01 -9.60 -7.26
CA GLN A 305 -11.16 -9.61 -8.17
C GLN A 305 -10.84 -10.30 -9.49
N LEU A 306 -9.64 -10.10 -10.07
CA LEU A 306 -9.24 -10.81 -11.29
C LEU A 306 -9.15 -12.33 -11.08
N VAL A 307 -8.61 -12.75 -9.94
CA VAL A 307 -8.57 -14.17 -9.55
C VAL A 307 -9.99 -14.73 -9.38
N GLN A 308 -10.89 -13.98 -8.76
CA GLN A 308 -12.29 -14.39 -8.56
C GLN A 308 -13.06 -14.48 -9.88
N VAL A 309 -12.85 -13.54 -10.80
CA VAL A 309 -13.42 -13.59 -12.16
C VAL A 309 -12.83 -14.76 -12.96
N ALA A 310 -11.54 -15.05 -12.81
CA ALA A 310 -10.91 -16.19 -13.47
C ALA A 310 -11.41 -17.54 -12.94
N THR A 311 -11.62 -17.67 -11.63
CA THR A 311 -12.16 -18.88 -11.00
C THR A 311 -13.63 -19.10 -11.34
N THR A 312 -14.46 -18.05 -11.35
CA THR A 312 -15.88 -18.15 -11.73
C THR A 312 -16.08 -18.42 -13.23
N ALA A 313 -15.21 -17.88 -14.09
CA ALA A 313 -15.19 -18.21 -15.52
C ALA A 313 -14.63 -19.62 -15.80
N ALA A 314 -13.84 -20.17 -14.88
CA ALA A 314 -13.35 -21.54 -14.92
C ALA A 314 -14.45 -22.51 -14.46
N GLY A 315 -15.41 -22.81 -15.34
CA GLY A 315 -16.29 -23.97 -15.17
C GLY A 315 -15.48 -25.27 -15.02
N PRO A 316 -16.06 -26.33 -14.44
CA PRO A 316 -15.34 -27.58 -14.17
C PRO A 316 -14.90 -28.24 -15.49
N GLY A 317 -13.58 -28.28 -15.76
CA GLY A 317 -13.01 -29.29 -16.67
C GLY A 317 -12.25 -28.85 -17.93
N THR A 318 -11.77 -27.60 -18.09
CA THR A 318 -10.84 -27.29 -19.19
C THR A 318 -9.44 -26.94 -18.70
N ALA A 319 -8.40 -27.62 -19.19
CA ALA A 319 -7.01 -27.37 -18.80
C ALA A 319 -6.55 -25.91 -19.06
N ALA A 320 -7.16 -25.24 -20.04
CA ALA A 320 -6.92 -23.83 -20.35
C ALA A 320 -7.48 -22.86 -19.29
N SER A 321 -8.62 -23.19 -18.64
CA SER A 321 -9.17 -22.34 -17.57
C SER A 321 -8.32 -22.44 -16.29
N ASN A 322 -7.80 -23.63 -16.00
CA ASN A 322 -6.82 -23.83 -14.92
C ASN A 322 -5.53 -23.05 -15.17
N ALA A 323 -5.01 -23.04 -16.40
CA ALA A 323 -3.81 -22.28 -16.74
C ALA A 323 -4.01 -20.76 -16.59
N LYS A 324 -5.19 -20.22 -16.91
CA LYS A 324 -5.52 -18.81 -16.69
C LYS A 324 -5.61 -18.48 -15.20
N CYS A 325 -6.31 -19.32 -14.43
CA CYS A 325 -6.44 -19.18 -12.98
C CYS A 325 -5.06 -19.17 -12.28
N VAL A 326 -4.18 -20.11 -12.65
CA VAL A 326 -2.82 -20.19 -12.12
C VAL A 326 -2.00 -18.92 -12.44
N ARG A 327 -2.11 -18.36 -13.65
CA ARG A 327 -1.44 -17.10 -14.00
C ARG A 327 -1.93 -15.91 -13.19
N GLU A 328 -3.24 -15.80 -12.97
CA GLU A 328 -3.81 -14.72 -12.16
C GLU A 328 -3.40 -14.86 -10.69
N HIS A 329 -3.37 -16.08 -10.15
CA HIS A 329 -2.82 -16.35 -8.81
C HIS A 329 -1.33 -15.99 -8.70
N GLN A 330 -0.51 -16.38 -9.68
CA GLN A 330 0.91 -15.98 -9.73
C GLN A 330 1.07 -14.45 -9.74
N ARG A 331 0.21 -13.76 -10.50
CA ARG A 331 0.20 -12.29 -10.56
C ARG A 331 -0.17 -11.66 -9.22
N LEU A 332 -1.22 -12.16 -8.55
CA LEU A 332 -1.58 -11.70 -7.21
C LEU A 332 -0.37 -11.83 -6.27
N HIS A 333 0.29 -12.98 -6.26
CA HIS A 333 1.43 -13.22 -5.38
C HIS A 333 2.68 -12.41 -5.75
N LYS A 334 2.84 -11.97 -7.00
CA LYS A 334 3.86 -10.97 -7.38
C LYS A 334 3.63 -9.64 -6.65
N TYR A 335 2.40 -9.15 -6.60
CA TYR A 335 2.07 -7.90 -5.90
C TYR A 335 2.07 -8.07 -4.38
N VAL A 336 1.63 -9.22 -3.86
CA VAL A 336 1.76 -9.57 -2.42
C VAL A 336 3.23 -9.56 -2.00
N ALA A 337 4.12 -10.15 -2.80
CA ALA A 337 5.55 -10.14 -2.53
C ALA A 337 6.15 -8.73 -2.58
N ALA A 338 5.75 -7.91 -3.55
CA ALA A 338 6.18 -6.51 -3.64
C ALA A 338 5.72 -5.68 -2.43
N TYR A 339 4.47 -5.86 -1.98
CA TYR A 339 3.95 -5.19 -0.79
C TYR A 339 4.62 -5.69 0.49
N ALA A 340 4.83 -7.00 0.63
CA ALA A 340 5.57 -7.57 1.75
C ALA A 340 7.00 -7.02 1.81
N ALA A 341 7.67 -6.87 0.66
CA ALA A 341 9.00 -6.29 0.59
C ALA A 341 9.03 -4.81 1.01
N SER A 342 8.01 -4.01 0.62
CA SER A 342 7.92 -2.63 1.10
C SER A 342 7.65 -2.56 2.60
N LEU A 343 6.77 -3.42 3.14
CA LEU A 343 6.50 -3.48 4.57
C LEU A 343 7.74 -3.88 5.39
N ILE A 344 8.53 -4.83 4.90
CA ILE A 344 9.80 -5.22 5.55
C ILE A 344 10.79 -4.06 5.53
N LYS A 345 10.88 -3.32 4.43
CA LYS A 345 11.74 -2.13 4.33
C LYS A 345 11.33 -1.04 5.33
N ASP A 346 10.03 -0.92 5.61
CA ASP A 346 9.48 0.02 6.59
C ASP A 346 9.49 -0.54 8.04
N SER A 347 10.21 -1.65 8.28
CA SER A 347 10.27 -2.35 9.59
C SER A 347 8.93 -2.88 10.12
N ARG A 348 7.91 -3.01 9.25
CA ARG A 348 6.56 -3.52 9.56
C ARG A 348 6.42 -5.00 9.22
N VAL A 349 7.32 -5.82 9.76
CA VAL A 349 7.41 -7.26 9.42
C VAL A 349 6.17 -8.05 9.84
N TYR A 350 5.54 -7.68 10.95
CA TYR A 350 4.31 -8.34 11.42
C TYR A 350 3.17 -8.23 10.40
N ASP A 351 3.01 -7.05 9.79
CA ASP A 351 1.99 -6.83 8.77
C ASP A 351 2.29 -7.63 7.49
N ALA A 352 3.57 -7.77 7.12
CA ALA A 352 3.99 -8.61 6.00
C ALA A 352 3.67 -10.10 6.25
N MET A 353 3.84 -10.59 7.48
CA MET A 353 3.44 -11.94 7.86
C MET A 353 1.91 -12.12 7.78
N LEU A 354 1.14 -11.16 8.31
CA LEU A 354 -0.32 -11.19 8.22
C LEU A 354 -0.84 -11.20 6.77
N LEU A 355 -0.12 -10.54 5.87
CA LEU A 355 -0.42 -10.56 4.45
C LEU A 355 -0.34 -11.98 3.87
N TYR A 356 0.73 -12.72 4.19
CA TYR A 356 0.87 -14.11 3.76
C TYR A 356 -0.07 -15.08 4.49
N LYS A 357 -0.46 -14.77 5.72
CA LYS A 357 -1.53 -15.50 6.42
C LYS A 357 -2.89 -15.31 5.72
N LYS A 358 -3.16 -14.12 5.17
CA LYS A 358 -4.42 -13.82 4.47
C LYS A 358 -4.47 -14.41 3.06
N TYR A 359 -3.43 -14.21 2.26
CA TYR A 359 -3.39 -14.60 0.85
C TYR A 359 -2.77 -15.98 0.60
N GLY A 360 -2.17 -16.59 1.63
CA GLY A 360 -1.43 -17.85 1.54
C GLY A 360 0.04 -17.64 1.19
N ALA A 361 0.86 -18.63 1.56
CA ALA A 361 2.31 -18.64 1.33
C ALA A 361 2.69 -19.67 0.23
N PRO A 362 2.62 -19.30 -1.07
CA PRO A 362 3.01 -20.19 -2.16
C PRO A 362 4.53 -20.37 -2.22
N ALA A 363 4.97 -21.56 -2.63
CA ALA A 363 6.37 -21.92 -2.67
C ALA A 363 7.10 -21.42 -3.96
N TYR A 364 7.01 -20.12 -4.24
CA TYR A 364 7.75 -19.50 -5.34
C TYR A 364 9.19 -19.16 -4.92
N LYS A 365 10.18 -19.63 -5.69
CA LYS A 365 11.62 -19.42 -5.39
C LYS A 365 11.99 -17.95 -5.16
N GLN A 366 11.36 -17.03 -5.90
CA GLN A 366 11.58 -15.58 -5.77
C GLN A 366 11.19 -15.03 -4.39
N ASN A 367 10.25 -15.69 -3.70
CA ASN A 367 9.70 -15.23 -2.42
C ASN A 367 10.41 -15.86 -1.21
N PHE A 368 11.29 -16.84 -1.41
CA PHE A 368 11.95 -17.55 -0.31
C PHE A 368 12.76 -16.63 0.61
N ASN A 369 13.42 -15.62 0.05
CA ASN A 369 14.16 -14.63 0.82
C ASN A 369 13.22 -13.79 1.71
N ILE A 370 12.00 -13.52 1.25
CA ILE A 370 10.99 -12.79 2.03
C ILE A 370 10.57 -13.63 3.23
N TYR A 371 10.31 -14.93 3.04
CA TYR A 371 9.94 -15.83 4.13
C TYR A 371 11.05 -16.00 5.16
N LYS A 372 12.30 -16.16 4.70
CA LYS A 372 13.48 -16.20 5.58
C LYS A 372 13.63 -14.90 6.37
N ARG A 373 13.45 -13.75 5.73
CA ARG A 373 13.56 -12.44 6.39
C ARG A 373 12.46 -12.23 7.43
N ILE A 374 11.19 -12.56 7.11
CA ILE A 374 10.08 -12.50 8.07
C ILE A 374 10.38 -13.35 9.30
N PHE A 375 10.86 -14.58 9.11
CA PHE A 375 11.23 -15.45 10.21
C PHE A 375 12.37 -14.86 11.05
N GLN A 376 13.48 -14.45 10.43
CA GLN A 376 14.64 -13.88 11.12
C GLN A 376 14.24 -12.65 11.95
N ASP A 377 13.52 -11.71 11.34
CA ASP A 377 13.13 -10.46 12.01
C ASP A 377 12.14 -10.73 13.17
N ILE A 378 11.16 -11.63 13.00
CA ILE A 378 10.25 -12.01 14.11
C ILE A 378 11.01 -12.73 15.22
N THR A 379 11.90 -13.66 14.86
CA THR A 379 12.68 -14.41 15.85
C THR A 379 13.69 -13.55 16.60
N SER A 380 14.05 -12.38 16.08
CA SER A 380 14.94 -11.43 16.74
C SER A 380 14.20 -10.50 17.72
N GLN A 381 12.86 -10.44 17.69
CA GLN A 381 12.10 -9.57 18.58
C GLN A 381 12.18 -10.02 20.05
N ARG A 382 12.47 -9.07 20.94
CA ARG A 382 12.53 -9.26 22.40
C ARG A 382 11.16 -9.33 23.08
N SER A 383 10.15 -8.68 22.51
CA SER A 383 8.80 -8.60 23.08
C SER A 383 8.04 -9.94 23.04
N LEU A 384 8.54 -10.94 22.32
CA LEU A 384 7.84 -12.20 22.06
C LEU A 384 8.23 -13.35 23.00
N THR A 385 8.97 -13.07 24.07
CA THR A 385 9.39 -14.12 25.03
C THR A 385 8.26 -14.61 25.92
N GLY A 386 7.32 -13.73 26.26
CA GLY A 386 6.24 -14.02 27.19
C GLY A 386 5.00 -14.67 26.56
N PRO A 387 3.92 -14.78 27.37
CA PRO A 387 2.62 -15.32 26.93
C PRO A 387 1.97 -14.51 25.79
N GLU A 388 2.14 -13.18 25.81
CA GLU A 388 1.53 -12.26 24.85
C GLU A 388 2.03 -12.48 23.41
N GLY A 389 3.21 -13.07 23.24
CA GLY A 389 3.78 -13.39 21.94
C GLY A 389 3.06 -14.52 21.17
N TYR A 390 2.11 -15.22 21.80
CA TYR A 390 1.45 -16.38 21.18
C TYR A 390 0.78 -16.08 19.83
N SER A 391 0.10 -14.93 19.72
CA SER A 391 -0.60 -14.53 18.48
C SER A 391 0.35 -14.40 17.29
N THR A 392 1.53 -13.83 17.52
CA THR A 392 2.60 -13.69 16.52
C THR A 392 3.21 -15.04 16.17
N TRP A 393 3.55 -15.86 17.17
CA TRP A 393 4.16 -17.17 16.92
C TRP A 393 3.23 -18.14 16.21
N SER A 394 1.95 -18.17 16.59
CA SER A 394 0.94 -19.00 15.91
C SER A 394 0.69 -18.54 14.47
N ALA A 395 0.71 -17.22 14.21
CA ALA A 395 0.63 -16.69 12.85
C ALA A 395 1.85 -17.08 11.99
N LEU A 396 3.07 -16.98 12.53
CA LEU A 396 4.29 -17.39 11.85
C LEU A 396 4.30 -18.89 11.57
N ARG A 397 3.93 -19.70 12.56
CA ARG A 397 3.77 -21.16 12.45
C ARG A 397 2.81 -21.53 11.33
N ASN A 398 1.64 -20.90 11.29
CA ASN A 398 0.63 -21.21 10.28
C ASN A 398 1.09 -20.78 8.86
N MET A 399 1.73 -19.63 8.72
CA MET A 399 2.32 -19.19 7.46
C MET A 399 3.39 -20.17 6.94
N LEU A 400 4.29 -20.62 7.82
CA LEU A 400 5.34 -21.58 7.48
C LEU A 400 4.77 -22.98 7.20
N PHE A 401 3.67 -23.34 7.85
CA PHE A 401 2.97 -24.59 7.58
C PHE A 401 2.36 -24.58 6.17
N ASP A 402 1.68 -23.50 5.79
CA ASP A 402 1.15 -23.34 4.43
C ASP A 402 2.29 -23.37 3.39
N LEU A 403 3.42 -22.71 3.67
CA LEU A 403 4.61 -22.75 2.82
C LEU A 403 5.16 -24.18 2.67
N HIS A 404 5.31 -24.90 3.79
CA HIS A 404 5.84 -26.26 3.80
C HIS A 404 4.93 -27.24 3.03
N GLN A 405 3.60 -27.14 3.20
CA GLN A 405 2.64 -27.92 2.42
C GLN A 405 2.78 -27.64 0.92
N ASN A 406 2.87 -26.36 0.54
CA ASN A 406 3.06 -25.98 -0.86
C ASN A 406 4.42 -26.42 -1.42
N ALA A 407 5.46 -26.44 -0.58
CA ALA A 407 6.80 -26.83 -0.99
C ALA A 407 6.92 -28.33 -1.24
N ILE A 408 6.30 -29.18 -0.40
CA ILE A 408 6.30 -30.65 -0.58
C ILE A 408 5.66 -31.05 -1.91
N HIS A 409 4.60 -30.35 -2.33
CA HIS A 409 3.89 -30.63 -3.57
C HIS A 409 4.58 -30.07 -4.82
N ALA A 410 5.59 -29.20 -4.66
CA ALA A 410 6.29 -28.57 -5.78
C ALA A 410 7.54 -29.39 -6.16
N ALA A 411 7.55 -29.97 -7.36
CA ALA A 411 8.65 -30.81 -7.85
C ALA A 411 9.97 -30.06 -8.08
N ASP A 412 9.94 -28.73 -8.18
CA ASP A 412 11.08 -27.90 -8.61
C ASP A 412 11.94 -27.37 -7.43
N ILE A 413 11.64 -27.73 -6.18
CA ILE A 413 12.30 -27.18 -4.99
C ILE A 413 13.43 -28.11 -4.53
N GLU A 414 14.59 -27.53 -4.25
CA GLU A 414 15.75 -28.24 -3.70
C GLU A 414 15.43 -28.77 -2.30
N THR A 415 15.83 -30.01 -2.02
CA THR A 415 15.58 -30.70 -0.75
C THR A 415 16.11 -29.91 0.45
N GLU A 416 17.33 -29.37 0.35
CA GLU A 416 17.94 -28.54 1.41
C GLU A 416 17.09 -27.31 1.75
N THR A 417 16.50 -26.66 0.74
CA THR A 417 15.63 -25.50 0.96
C THR A 417 14.32 -25.90 1.64
N ALA A 418 13.75 -27.05 1.25
CA ALA A 418 12.55 -27.58 1.90
C ALA A 418 12.80 -27.97 3.36
N GLU A 419 13.96 -28.57 3.66
CA GLU A 419 14.39 -28.92 5.01
C GLU A 419 14.57 -27.67 5.89
N ILE A 420 15.15 -26.59 5.36
CA ILE A 420 15.26 -25.32 6.09
C ILE A 420 13.87 -24.80 6.48
N PHE A 421 12.89 -24.82 5.57
CA PHE A 421 11.53 -24.39 5.88
C PHE A 421 10.82 -25.31 6.88
N GLU A 422 11.06 -26.62 6.84
CA GLU A 422 10.56 -27.53 7.87
C GLU A 422 11.17 -27.22 9.25
N ARG A 423 12.48 -26.93 9.30
CA ARG A 423 13.17 -26.53 10.54
C ARG A 423 12.61 -25.21 11.07
N MET A 424 12.38 -24.21 10.22
CA MET A 424 11.75 -22.94 10.61
C MET A 424 10.33 -23.15 11.15
N LEU A 425 9.53 -24.02 10.51
CA LEU A 425 8.20 -24.40 10.98
C LEU A 425 8.25 -25.04 12.37
N LEU A 426 9.18 -25.97 12.59
CA LEU A 426 9.37 -26.64 13.88
C LEU A 426 9.75 -25.63 14.98
N VAL A 427 10.66 -24.71 14.69
CA VAL A 427 11.07 -23.64 15.60
C VAL A 427 9.89 -22.73 15.95
N ALA A 428 9.13 -22.27 14.95
CA ALA A 428 7.94 -21.46 15.18
C ALA A 428 6.87 -22.22 16.01
N HIS A 429 6.74 -23.53 15.79
CA HIS A 429 5.88 -24.38 16.61
C HIS A 429 6.35 -24.49 18.06
N TYR A 430 7.66 -24.62 18.32
CA TYR A 430 8.21 -24.64 19.67
C TYR A 430 8.01 -23.33 20.41
N TYR A 431 8.25 -22.18 19.76
CA TYR A 431 7.96 -20.89 20.36
C TYR A 431 6.46 -20.70 20.64
N ALA A 432 5.58 -21.05 19.69
CA ALA A 432 4.13 -20.97 19.88
C ALA A 432 3.66 -21.86 21.05
N THR A 433 4.15 -23.10 21.12
CA THR A 433 3.82 -24.03 22.21
C THR A 433 4.34 -23.51 23.54
N ARG A 434 5.56 -22.95 23.59
CA ARG A 434 6.14 -22.35 24.78
C ARG A 434 5.29 -21.19 25.29
N SER A 435 4.95 -20.22 24.43
CA SER A 435 4.12 -19.08 24.83
C SER A 435 2.71 -19.50 25.28
N ALA A 436 2.08 -20.49 24.62
CA ALA A 436 0.80 -21.03 25.05
C ALA A 436 0.85 -21.68 26.44
N LEU A 437 1.92 -22.42 26.71
CA LEU A 437 2.13 -23.07 28.01
C LEU A 437 2.47 -22.07 29.12
N MET A 438 3.23 -21.02 28.82
CA MET A 438 3.50 -19.92 29.76
C MET A 438 2.25 -19.13 30.14
N ALA A 439 1.27 -19.03 29.23
CA ALA A 439 -0.04 -18.47 29.55
C ALA A 439 -0.85 -19.34 30.53
N SER A 440 -0.47 -20.61 30.70
CA SER A 440 -1.18 -21.54 31.57
C SER A 440 -0.71 -21.45 33.03
N SER A 441 -1.65 -21.40 33.98
CA SER A 441 -1.36 -21.30 35.42
C SER A 441 -0.93 -22.64 36.08
N GLN A 442 -0.56 -23.64 35.28
CA GLN A 442 -0.20 -24.99 35.76
C GLN A 442 1.31 -25.16 35.85
N ASP A 443 1.78 -26.17 36.58
CA ASP A 443 3.22 -26.48 36.71
C ASP A 443 3.76 -27.16 35.43
N VAL A 444 3.84 -26.38 34.35
CA VAL A 444 4.39 -26.78 33.05
C VAL A 444 5.78 -26.18 32.79
N ARG A 445 6.40 -25.59 33.82
CA ARG A 445 7.70 -24.90 33.74
C ARG A 445 8.83 -25.80 33.26
N GLU A 446 8.81 -27.07 33.63
CA GLU A 446 9.79 -28.04 33.13
C GLU A 446 9.65 -28.22 31.60
N MET A 447 8.43 -28.29 31.09
CA MET A 447 8.17 -28.48 29.65
C MET A 447 8.52 -27.23 28.84
N THR A 448 8.21 -26.03 29.34
CA THR A 448 8.62 -24.77 28.68
C THR A 448 10.14 -24.63 28.66
N THR A 449 10.83 -25.04 29.72
CA THR A 449 12.29 -25.03 29.79
C THR A 449 12.90 -26.04 28.80
N LYS A 450 12.34 -27.25 28.70
CA LYS A 450 12.76 -28.23 27.69
C LYS A 450 12.62 -27.72 26.26
N LEU A 451 11.56 -26.98 25.97
CA LEU A 451 11.38 -26.31 24.67
C LEU A 451 12.49 -25.29 24.41
N SER A 452 12.81 -24.42 25.37
CA SER A 452 13.88 -23.43 25.22
C SER A 452 15.26 -24.06 25.05
N VAL A 453 15.57 -25.10 25.82
CA VAL A 453 16.80 -25.88 25.64
C VAL A 453 16.86 -26.54 24.26
N SER A 454 15.72 -27.02 23.77
CA SER A 454 15.63 -27.63 22.44
C SER A 454 15.86 -26.64 21.29
N LEU A 455 15.54 -25.36 21.50
CA LEU A 455 15.77 -24.30 20.52
C LEU A 455 17.27 -24.01 20.29
N LEU A 456 18.14 -24.36 21.25
CA LEU A 456 19.60 -24.23 21.10
C LEU A 456 20.15 -25.01 19.90
N ARG A 457 19.53 -26.13 19.52
CA ARG A 457 19.92 -26.91 18.33
C ARG A 457 19.65 -26.19 17.00
N HIS A 458 18.97 -25.05 17.05
CA HIS A 458 18.61 -24.23 15.90
C HIS A 458 19.29 -22.85 15.96
N SER A 459 20.38 -22.71 16.72
CA SER A 459 21.18 -21.48 16.83
C SER A 459 21.89 -21.07 15.53
N ASP A 460 21.92 -21.94 14.52
CA ASP A 460 22.39 -21.62 13.17
C ASP A 460 21.38 -20.78 12.36
N ILE A 461 20.08 -20.85 12.71
CA ILE A 461 19.00 -20.10 12.05
C ILE A 461 18.32 -19.08 12.97
N LEU A 462 18.59 -19.15 14.27
CA LEU A 462 18.11 -18.23 15.30
C LEU A 462 19.25 -17.36 15.82
N PRO A 463 18.98 -16.15 16.34
CA PRO A 463 19.99 -15.38 17.07
C PRO A 463 20.53 -16.19 18.25
N ALA A 464 21.83 -16.51 18.21
CA ALA A 464 22.46 -17.43 19.15
C ALA A 464 22.43 -16.89 20.59
N ASP A 465 22.84 -15.65 20.78
CA ASP A 465 22.81 -14.93 22.06
C ASP A 465 21.43 -15.00 22.73
N LYS A 466 20.35 -14.78 21.96
CA LYS A 466 18.96 -14.89 22.42
C LYS A 466 18.63 -16.28 22.93
N VAL A 467 18.88 -17.32 22.14
CA VAL A 467 18.47 -18.69 22.51
C VAL A 467 19.26 -19.20 23.72
N PHE A 468 20.55 -18.87 23.81
CA PHE A 468 21.39 -19.22 24.96
C PHE A 468 20.94 -18.47 26.23
N TYR A 469 20.66 -17.17 26.11
CA TYR A 469 20.12 -16.38 27.22
C TYR A 469 18.77 -16.93 27.72
N GLU A 470 17.80 -17.14 26.81
CA GLU A 470 16.46 -17.63 27.17
C GLU A 470 16.51 -19.03 27.81
N ALA A 471 17.30 -19.95 27.25
CA ALA A 471 17.46 -21.29 27.80
C ALA A 471 18.14 -21.26 29.17
N GLY A 472 19.18 -20.43 29.31
CA GLY A 472 19.94 -20.26 30.55
C GLY A 472 19.08 -19.70 31.71
N ILE A 473 18.33 -18.62 31.45
CA ILE A 473 17.41 -18.02 32.42
C ILE A 473 16.35 -19.03 32.88
N GLN A 474 15.71 -19.74 31.95
CA GLN A 474 14.66 -20.70 32.32
C GLN A 474 15.23 -21.90 33.08
N CYS A 475 16.42 -22.38 32.71
CA CYS A 475 17.12 -23.42 33.49
C CYS A 475 17.40 -22.93 34.92
N ARG A 476 17.81 -21.68 35.09
CA ARG A 476 18.06 -21.08 36.42
C ARG A 476 16.79 -21.02 37.26
N GLU A 477 15.65 -20.65 36.67
CA GLU A 477 14.37 -20.53 37.38
C GLU A 477 13.83 -21.86 37.91
N ILE A 478 14.08 -22.97 37.20
CA ILE A 478 13.67 -24.31 37.64
C ILE A 478 14.74 -25.03 38.47
N GLY A 479 15.90 -24.41 38.71
CA GLY A 479 17.00 -24.94 39.51
C GLY A 479 17.93 -25.91 38.76
N TRP A 480 17.91 -25.91 37.42
CA TRP A 480 18.86 -26.66 36.59
C TRP A 480 20.18 -25.89 36.45
N ASN A 481 20.84 -25.65 37.59
CA ASN A 481 21.96 -24.71 37.70
C ASN A 481 23.17 -25.08 36.82
N SER A 482 23.47 -26.37 36.65
CA SER A 482 24.56 -26.82 35.78
C SER A 482 24.34 -26.43 34.31
N MET A 483 23.15 -26.70 33.78
CA MET A 483 22.81 -26.28 32.41
C MET A 483 22.72 -24.75 32.29
N ALA A 484 22.14 -24.09 33.29
CA ALA A 484 22.07 -22.63 33.32
C ALA A 484 23.47 -22.00 33.27
N PHE A 485 24.43 -22.55 34.02
CA PHE A 485 25.81 -22.08 34.03
C PHE A 485 26.46 -22.19 32.65
N VAL A 486 26.43 -23.38 32.04
CA VAL A 486 27.06 -23.59 30.72
C VAL A 486 26.43 -22.68 29.65
N PHE A 487 25.09 -22.57 29.60
CA PHE A 487 24.42 -21.75 28.59
C PHE A 487 24.64 -20.25 28.80
N LEU A 488 24.58 -19.77 30.04
CA LEU A 488 24.77 -18.36 30.33
C LEU A 488 26.24 -17.95 30.21
N ASN A 489 27.19 -18.85 30.48
CA ASN A 489 28.61 -18.58 30.23
C ASN A 489 28.88 -18.41 28.73
N HIS A 490 28.39 -19.35 27.91
CA HIS A 490 28.53 -19.23 26.46
C HIS A 490 27.79 -18.00 25.89
N TYR A 491 26.67 -17.60 26.48
CA TYR A 491 26.01 -16.34 26.13
C TYR A 491 26.91 -15.11 26.39
N LEU A 492 27.69 -15.09 27.48
CA LEU A 492 28.62 -13.98 27.73
C LEU A 492 29.71 -13.93 26.66
N ASP A 493 30.25 -15.08 26.26
CA ASP A 493 31.24 -15.19 25.19
C ASP A 493 30.66 -14.68 23.85
N LEU A 494 29.40 -15.03 23.56
CA LEU A 494 28.69 -14.54 22.37
C LEU A 494 28.51 -13.01 22.39
N VAL A 495 28.11 -12.43 23.52
CA VAL A 495 27.96 -10.97 23.62
C VAL A 495 29.31 -10.27 23.48
N GLU A 496 30.38 -10.81 24.08
CA GLU A 496 31.73 -10.28 23.91
C GLU A 496 32.20 -10.34 22.44
N ALA A 497 31.86 -11.42 21.73
CA ALA A 497 32.15 -11.54 20.29
C ALA A 497 31.32 -10.57 19.44
N ILE A 498 30.07 -10.28 19.81
CA ILE A 498 29.21 -9.29 19.13
C ILE A 498 29.75 -7.88 19.33
N GLU A 499 30.20 -7.53 20.54
CA GLU A 499 30.71 -6.19 20.87
C GLU A 499 32.11 -5.91 20.27
N ASN A 500 32.88 -6.96 19.92
CA ASN A 500 34.23 -6.85 19.40
C ASN A 500 34.32 -7.34 17.93
N PRO A 501 34.21 -6.43 16.92
CA PRO A 501 34.17 -6.81 15.51
C PRO A 501 35.44 -7.50 14.97
N ASP A 502 36.57 -7.34 15.67
CA ASP A 502 37.84 -7.99 15.35
C ASP A 502 37.91 -9.44 15.87
N SER A 503 36.97 -9.84 16.73
CA SER A 503 36.82 -11.23 17.19
C SER A 503 35.92 -11.98 16.22
N SER A 504 36.52 -12.78 15.33
CA SER A 504 35.76 -13.72 14.50
C SER A 504 35.02 -14.72 15.39
N ALA A 505 33.84 -15.19 14.95
CA ALA A 505 33.11 -16.30 15.58
C ALA A 505 33.99 -17.56 15.79
N ASP A 506 35.05 -17.71 14.99
CA ASP A 506 36.07 -18.76 15.09
C ASP A 506 36.87 -18.75 16.42
N ASN A 507 36.82 -17.65 17.19
CA ASN A 507 37.49 -17.54 18.49
C ASN A 507 36.62 -18.01 19.68
N LEU A 508 35.36 -18.37 19.43
CA LEU A 508 34.46 -18.88 20.48
C LEU A 508 34.90 -20.29 20.91
N ASP A 509 35.08 -20.51 22.20
CA ASP A 509 35.42 -21.84 22.74
C ASP A 509 34.17 -22.74 22.74
N GLY A 510 34.11 -23.66 21.78
CA GLY A 510 33.03 -24.64 21.65
C GLY A 510 33.25 -25.93 22.43
N SER A 511 34.27 -26.02 23.31
CA SER A 511 34.64 -27.27 24.00
C SER A 511 33.48 -27.90 24.78
N ASP A 512 32.66 -27.07 25.41
CA ASP A 512 31.55 -27.50 26.27
C ASP A 512 30.42 -28.19 25.50
N PHE A 513 30.34 -27.94 24.19
CA PHE A 513 29.31 -28.49 23.31
C PHE A 513 29.83 -29.65 22.45
N GLN A 514 31.08 -30.08 22.63
CA GLN A 514 31.63 -31.22 21.91
C GLN A 514 30.83 -32.50 22.20
N GLY A 515 30.41 -33.18 21.14
CA GLY A 515 29.59 -34.39 21.25
C GLY A 515 28.09 -34.12 21.53
N THR A 516 27.66 -32.86 21.48
CA THR A 516 26.24 -32.47 21.42
C THR A 516 25.80 -32.24 19.97
N ASP A 517 24.51 -31.95 19.77
CA ASP A 517 23.93 -31.54 18.49
C ASP A 517 23.62 -30.03 18.43
N ILE A 518 24.19 -29.25 19.35
CA ILE A 518 24.15 -27.78 19.33
C ILE A 518 25.22 -27.29 18.35
N PRO A 519 24.86 -26.43 17.36
CA PRO A 519 25.84 -25.84 16.45
C PRO A 519 26.95 -25.09 17.18
N MET A 520 28.21 -25.39 16.86
CA MET A 520 29.39 -24.71 17.43
C MET A 520 29.72 -23.42 16.66
N GLU A 521 29.49 -23.42 15.34
CA GLU A 521 29.63 -22.24 14.49
C GLU A 521 28.24 -21.64 14.25
N VAL A 522 28.05 -20.40 14.68
CA VAL A 522 26.76 -19.69 14.61
C VAL A 522 26.94 -18.30 14.00
N PRO A 523 25.96 -17.81 13.23
CA PRO A 523 25.98 -16.44 12.75
C PRO A 523 25.79 -15.46 13.91
N LEU A 524 26.70 -14.48 14.03
CA LEU A 524 26.60 -13.44 15.05
C LEU A 524 25.57 -12.36 14.63
N PRO A 525 24.64 -11.97 15.52
CA PRO A 525 23.74 -10.83 15.30
C PRO A 525 24.46 -9.49 15.18
N GLU A 526 23.78 -8.48 14.63
CA GLU A 526 24.32 -7.10 14.51
C GLU A 526 24.33 -6.35 15.85
N GLU A 527 23.36 -6.65 16.72
CA GLU A 527 23.21 -6.02 18.03
C GLU A 527 22.92 -7.11 19.09
N PRO A 528 23.42 -6.94 20.32
CA PRO A 528 23.18 -7.90 21.40
C PRO A 528 21.70 -7.93 21.80
N TYR A 529 21.21 -9.14 22.09
CA TYR A 529 19.82 -9.38 22.45
C TYR A 529 19.41 -8.73 23.77
N THR A 530 20.28 -8.69 24.78
CA THR A 530 19.95 -8.26 26.15
C THR A 530 20.19 -6.77 26.38
N THR A 531 19.62 -6.21 27.45
CA THR A 531 20.01 -4.84 27.90
C THR A 531 21.33 -4.91 28.67
N PRO A 532 22.08 -3.79 28.79
CA PRO A 532 23.28 -3.75 29.62
C PRO A 532 23.00 -4.17 31.08
N GLU A 533 21.83 -3.81 31.62
CA GLU A 533 21.44 -4.19 32.99
C GLU A 533 21.28 -5.70 33.14
N GLU A 534 20.55 -6.35 32.22
CA GLU A 534 20.40 -7.81 32.22
C GLU A 534 21.75 -8.50 32.05
N HIS A 535 22.59 -7.99 31.15
CA HIS A 535 23.93 -8.51 30.92
C HIS A 535 24.79 -8.48 32.19
N GLU A 536 24.82 -7.36 32.92
CA GLU A 536 25.51 -7.28 34.20
C GLU A 536 24.93 -8.28 35.22
N THR A 537 23.60 -8.45 35.28
CA THR A 537 23.00 -9.42 36.21
C THR A 537 23.43 -10.86 35.92
N ILE A 538 23.63 -11.20 34.65
CA ILE A 538 24.13 -12.52 34.24
C ILE A 538 25.61 -12.65 34.60
N ARG A 539 26.42 -11.63 34.32
CA ARG A 539 27.84 -11.61 34.66
C ARG A 539 28.05 -11.81 36.17
N ASP A 540 27.33 -11.06 37.00
CA ASP A 540 27.39 -11.18 38.47
C ASP A 540 26.99 -12.58 38.96
N TRP A 541 25.96 -13.16 38.33
CA TRP A 541 25.52 -14.52 38.66
C TRP A 541 26.56 -15.56 38.27
N ILE A 542 27.16 -15.47 37.07
CA ILE A 542 28.22 -16.38 36.62
C ILE A 542 29.45 -16.30 37.53
N LEU A 543 29.87 -15.09 37.91
CA LEU A 543 30.98 -14.89 38.85
C LEU A 543 30.69 -15.55 40.21
N THR A 544 29.46 -15.41 40.71
CA THR A 544 29.04 -16.03 41.97
C THR A 544 28.98 -17.56 41.85
N ALA A 545 28.41 -18.07 40.76
CA ALA A 545 28.27 -19.51 40.50
C ALA A 545 29.62 -20.20 40.26
N SER A 546 30.58 -19.51 39.62
CA SER A 546 31.94 -20.02 39.40
C SER A 546 32.72 -20.18 40.71
N MET A 547 32.36 -19.47 41.77
CA MET A 547 32.97 -19.63 43.10
C MET A 547 32.34 -20.78 43.90
N ASP A 548 31.18 -21.28 43.49
CA ASP A 548 30.52 -22.41 44.14
C ASP A 548 31.09 -23.75 43.67
N GLN A 549 31.98 -24.34 44.49
CA GLN A 549 32.60 -25.64 44.22
C GLN A 549 31.61 -26.81 44.13
N LYS A 550 30.35 -26.62 44.52
CA LYS A 550 29.31 -27.66 44.43
C LYS A 550 28.62 -27.70 43.07
N LEU A 551 28.77 -26.67 42.25
CA LEU A 551 28.14 -26.60 40.95
C LEU A 551 28.96 -27.39 39.93
N ASP A 552 28.37 -28.45 39.38
CA ASP A 552 28.96 -29.20 38.27
C ASP A 552 28.84 -28.37 37.00
N GLN A 553 29.99 -27.98 36.43
CA GLN A 553 30.12 -27.15 35.23
C GLN A 553 30.10 -28.02 33.97
N SER A 554 29.19 -29.00 33.91
CA SER A 554 29.08 -29.91 32.77
C SER A 554 27.62 -30.16 32.38
N LEU A 555 27.42 -30.48 31.10
CA LEU A 555 26.10 -30.80 30.58
C LEU A 555 25.69 -32.22 31.02
N PRO A 556 24.47 -32.39 31.58
CA PRO A 556 24.01 -33.69 32.06
C PRO A 556 23.83 -34.67 30.90
N LYS A 557 24.17 -35.95 31.17
CA LYS A 557 24.10 -37.04 30.20
C LYS A 557 22.90 -37.95 30.45
N ASP A 558 22.31 -38.47 29.38
CA ASP A 558 21.23 -39.45 29.43
C ASP A 558 21.74 -40.89 29.54
N GLU A 559 20.81 -41.85 29.45
CA GLU A 559 21.10 -43.29 29.50
C GLU A 559 21.99 -43.79 28.34
N ARG A 560 22.10 -43.01 27.24
CA ARG A 560 23.00 -43.31 26.11
C ARG A 560 24.41 -42.76 26.35
N GLY A 561 24.62 -42.02 27.44
CA GLY A 561 25.89 -41.37 27.75
C GLY A 561 26.14 -40.10 26.92
N VAL A 562 25.11 -39.54 26.28
CA VAL A 562 25.19 -38.29 25.52
C VAL A 562 24.37 -37.20 26.19
N TYR A 563 24.53 -35.95 25.79
CA TYR A 563 23.77 -34.84 26.36
C TYR A 563 22.25 -35.08 26.32
N VAL A 564 21.55 -34.81 27.44
CA VAL A 564 20.13 -35.18 27.63
C VAL A 564 19.16 -34.63 26.58
N ALA A 565 19.46 -33.49 25.97
CA ALA A 565 18.62 -32.91 24.92
C ALA A 565 19.13 -33.25 23.50
N ALA A 566 20.19 -34.02 23.36
CA ALA A 566 20.75 -34.38 22.06
C ALA A 566 19.91 -35.46 21.36
N LEU A 567 19.57 -35.23 20.11
CA LEU A 567 18.86 -36.18 19.26
C LEU A 567 19.81 -37.24 18.73
N LYS A 568 21.00 -36.83 18.30
CA LYS A 568 22.03 -37.70 17.73
C LYS A 568 22.97 -38.19 18.82
N ALA A 569 23.25 -39.49 18.84
CA ALA A 569 24.27 -40.08 19.70
C ALA A 569 25.53 -40.38 18.87
N PRO A 570 26.56 -39.50 18.89
CA PRO A 570 27.74 -39.67 18.04
C PRO A 570 28.52 -40.97 18.31
N GLY A 571 28.48 -41.49 19.54
CA GLY A 571 29.16 -42.73 19.89
C GLY A 571 28.50 -44.02 19.36
N THR A 572 27.20 -43.99 19.03
CA THR A 572 26.45 -45.18 18.58
C THR A 572 25.88 -45.06 17.17
N GLY A 573 25.84 -43.84 16.60
CA GLY A 573 25.22 -43.56 15.30
C GLY A 573 23.69 -43.57 15.31
N LEU A 574 23.06 -43.79 16.46
CA LEU A 574 21.61 -43.78 16.62
C LEU A 574 21.09 -42.34 16.72
N SER A 575 19.98 -42.05 16.03
CA SER A 575 19.28 -40.77 16.10
C SER A 575 17.88 -40.97 16.65
N ALA A 576 17.55 -40.28 17.74
CA ALA A 576 16.20 -40.22 18.26
C ALA A 576 15.39 -39.15 17.54
N LEU A 577 14.08 -39.35 17.42
CA LEU A 577 13.17 -38.33 16.92
C LEU A 577 12.87 -37.30 18.02
N PRO A 578 12.72 -36.00 17.67
CA PRO A 578 12.38 -34.97 18.63
C PRO A 578 10.90 -35.07 19.02
N CYS A 579 10.62 -34.91 20.32
CA CYS A 579 9.27 -34.75 20.81
C CYS A 579 8.65 -33.45 20.28
N ILE A 580 7.48 -33.51 19.65
CA ILE A 580 6.80 -32.31 19.13
C ILE A 580 6.44 -31.28 20.22
N LEU A 581 6.27 -31.69 21.49
CA LEU A 581 5.86 -30.80 22.59
C LEU A 581 7.01 -30.28 23.47
N SER A 582 8.13 -31.00 23.51
CA SER A 582 9.26 -30.63 24.39
C SER A 582 10.58 -30.47 23.64
N GLY A 583 10.65 -30.94 22.39
CA GLY A 583 11.86 -31.00 21.58
C GLY A 583 12.91 -32.02 22.05
N TYR A 584 12.72 -32.68 23.20
CA TYR A 584 13.67 -33.67 23.72
C TYR A 584 13.62 -34.98 22.93
N PRO A 585 14.70 -35.77 22.93
CA PRO A 585 14.74 -37.08 22.27
C PRO A 585 13.70 -38.03 22.87
N VAL A 586 12.89 -38.67 22.01
CA VAL A 586 11.94 -39.70 22.44
C VAL A 586 12.67 -41.05 22.57
N LEU A 587 13.11 -41.38 23.78
CA LEU A 587 13.84 -42.63 24.07
C LEU A 587 12.93 -43.78 24.53
N ARG A 588 11.86 -43.44 25.24
CA ARG A 588 10.89 -44.38 25.85
C ARG A 588 9.49 -43.81 25.75
N ASN A 589 8.49 -44.68 25.89
CA ASN A 589 7.07 -44.30 25.96
C ASN A 589 6.63 -43.39 24.81
N ALA A 590 7.07 -43.70 23.59
CA ALA A 590 6.71 -42.94 22.40
C ALA A 590 5.19 -42.99 22.14
N LEU A 591 4.64 -41.82 21.81
CA LEU A 591 3.33 -41.66 21.19
C LEU A 591 3.55 -41.25 19.74
N GLU A 592 3.15 -42.11 18.81
CA GLU A 592 3.28 -41.87 17.37
C GLU A 592 2.02 -41.22 16.82
N PHE A 593 2.19 -40.41 15.77
CA PHE A 593 1.10 -39.77 15.04
C PHE A 593 0.96 -40.41 13.65
N GLU A 594 -0.13 -40.09 12.93
CA GLU A 594 -0.39 -40.64 11.59
C GLU A 594 0.70 -40.26 10.57
N GLN A 595 1.25 -39.06 10.68
CA GLN A 595 2.34 -38.61 9.81
C GLN A 595 3.67 -39.25 10.22
N PRO A 596 4.50 -39.71 9.25
CA PRO A 596 5.77 -40.33 9.56
C PRO A 596 6.70 -39.34 10.28
N ASN A 597 7.56 -39.87 11.15
CA ASN A 597 8.57 -39.13 11.92
C ASN A 597 8.01 -38.06 12.88
N LYS A 598 6.70 -38.04 13.16
CA LYS A 598 6.09 -37.18 14.18
C LYS A 598 5.78 -37.99 15.42
N VAL A 599 6.43 -37.67 16.54
CA VAL A 599 6.32 -38.39 17.82
C VAL A 599 6.29 -37.44 19.01
N ALA A 600 5.69 -37.88 20.11
CA ALA A 600 5.72 -37.20 21.40
C ALA A 600 6.09 -38.16 22.53
N ILE A 601 6.69 -37.61 23.59
CA ILE A 601 6.83 -38.30 24.88
C ILE A 601 5.44 -38.38 25.52
N ARG A 602 4.97 -39.58 25.87
CA ARG A 602 3.61 -39.79 26.39
C ARG A 602 3.34 -38.99 27.66
N GLU A 603 4.31 -38.86 28.55
CA GLU A 603 4.20 -38.05 29.77
C GLU A 603 3.99 -36.57 29.45
N CYS A 604 4.79 -36.01 28.53
CA CYS A 604 4.63 -34.62 28.06
C CYS A 604 3.26 -34.40 27.39
N TRP A 605 2.81 -35.36 26.58
CA TRP A 605 1.49 -35.29 25.96
C TRP A 605 0.36 -35.29 26.99
N ASN A 606 0.44 -36.15 28.01
CA ASN A 606 -0.56 -36.20 29.08
C ASN A 606 -0.57 -34.91 29.91
N GLN A 607 0.60 -34.36 30.24
CA GLN A 607 0.73 -33.08 30.93
C GLN A 607 0.16 -31.93 30.10
N PHE A 608 0.46 -31.87 28.80
CA PHE A 608 -0.09 -30.89 27.87
C PHE A 608 -1.62 -31.01 27.75
N GLN A 609 -2.15 -32.22 27.61
CA GLN A 609 -3.60 -32.45 27.58
C GLN A 609 -4.28 -32.01 28.88
N HIS A 610 -3.65 -32.25 30.02
CA HIS A 610 -4.15 -31.80 31.31
C HIS A 610 -4.18 -30.27 31.37
N ALA A 611 -3.11 -29.59 30.95
CA ALA A 611 -3.05 -28.13 30.86
C ALA A 611 -4.15 -27.56 29.94
N CYS A 612 -4.38 -28.17 28.76
CA CYS A 612 -5.46 -27.77 27.85
C CYS A 612 -6.85 -27.88 28.51
N LYS A 613 -7.11 -28.97 29.24
CA LYS A 613 -8.42 -29.25 29.84
C LYS A 613 -8.71 -28.37 31.06
N MET A 614 -7.71 -28.17 31.93
CA MET A 614 -7.89 -27.45 33.20
C MET A 614 -7.92 -25.94 33.01
N THR A 615 -7.03 -25.40 32.18
CA THR A 615 -6.87 -23.95 32.01
C THR A 615 -7.95 -23.36 31.09
N ARG A 616 -8.59 -24.18 30.24
CA ARG A 616 -9.45 -23.71 29.12
C ARG A 616 -8.78 -22.61 28.29
N SER A 617 -7.44 -22.62 28.21
CA SER A 617 -6.66 -21.67 27.43
C SER A 617 -6.96 -21.89 25.94
N SER A 618 -7.36 -20.81 25.28
CA SER A 618 -7.67 -20.82 23.86
C SER A 618 -6.43 -21.13 23.01
N GLU A 619 -5.28 -20.67 23.49
CA GLU A 619 -3.94 -20.82 22.91
C GLU A 619 -3.49 -22.28 22.94
N CYS A 620 -3.59 -22.94 24.11
CA CYS A 620 -3.28 -24.36 24.24
C CYS A 620 -4.20 -25.24 23.37
N SER A 621 -5.47 -24.84 23.23
CA SER A 621 -6.42 -25.54 22.35
C SER A 621 -6.03 -25.39 20.87
N ASP A 622 -5.63 -24.19 20.43
CA ASP A 622 -5.14 -23.96 19.06
C ASP A 622 -3.84 -24.73 18.78
N VAL A 623 -2.89 -24.79 19.73
CA VAL A 623 -1.69 -25.65 19.59
C VAL A 623 -2.08 -27.11 19.39
N LYS A 624 -3.06 -27.61 20.15
CA LYS A 624 -3.54 -28.99 20.02
C LYS A 624 -4.18 -29.24 18.66
N GLU A 625 -5.02 -28.33 18.19
CA GLU A 625 -5.65 -28.42 16.86
C GLU A 625 -4.61 -28.39 15.74
N PHE A 626 -3.62 -27.49 15.87
CA PHE A 626 -2.50 -27.43 14.93
C PHE A 626 -1.70 -28.73 14.89
N ILE A 627 -1.37 -29.32 16.04
CA ILE A 627 -0.65 -30.61 16.08
C ILE A 627 -1.47 -31.69 15.36
N GLN A 628 -2.78 -31.72 15.56
CA GLN A 628 -3.65 -32.68 14.86
C GLN A 628 -3.67 -32.43 13.34
N ARG A 629 -3.67 -31.18 12.89
CA ARG A 629 -3.61 -30.84 11.47
C ARG A 629 -2.24 -31.14 10.84
N TRP A 630 -1.16 -30.91 11.59
CA TRP A 630 0.21 -31.09 11.10
C TRP A 630 0.68 -32.55 11.16
N CYS A 631 0.41 -33.24 12.27
CA CYS A 631 0.90 -34.59 12.55
C CYS A 631 -0.17 -35.68 12.34
N GLY A 632 -1.46 -35.30 12.26
CA GLY A 632 -2.58 -36.25 12.28
C GLY A 632 -2.99 -36.65 13.71
N LEU A 633 -3.85 -37.66 13.82
CA LEU A 633 -4.32 -38.14 15.13
C LEU A 633 -3.26 -38.99 15.85
N PRO A 634 -3.16 -38.91 17.19
CA PRO A 634 -2.27 -39.77 17.96
C PRO A 634 -2.73 -41.22 17.88
N GLN A 635 -1.83 -42.10 17.44
CA GLN A 635 -2.10 -43.53 17.33
C GLN A 635 -2.06 -44.16 18.72
N ILE A 636 -3.22 -44.54 19.24
CA ILE A 636 -3.35 -45.24 20.52
C ILE A 636 -3.03 -46.71 20.29
N GLY A 637 -1.75 -47.01 20.10
CA GLY A 637 -1.11 -48.32 20.23
C GLY A 637 -1.61 -49.42 19.30
N SER A 638 -0.80 -49.74 18.29
CA SER A 638 -0.60 -51.13 17.86
C SER A 638 0.89 -51.45 17.82
N ASN A 639 1.32 -52.20 18.84
CA ASN A 639 2.49 -53.07 18.90
C ASN A 639 3.90 -52.48 18.73
N GLN A 640 4.71 -52.75 19.75
CA GLN A 640 6.11 -53.18 19.63
C GLN A 640 6.47 -53.65 18.22
N MET A 641 7.25 -52.90 17.46
CA MET A 641 8.27 -53.46 16.55
C MET A 641 9.37 -52.43 16.27
N ASN A 642 10.56 -52.81 16.73
CA ASN A 642 11.91 -52.49 16.25
C ASN A 642 12.34 -51.01 16.20
N ILE A 643 12.98 -50.61 17.31
CA ILE A 643 14.13 -49.70 17.33
C ILE A 643 15.24 -50.26 16.44
#